data_AF-A0A949ZR94-F1
#
_entry.id   AF-A0A949ZR94-F1
#
_cell.length_a   1.000
_cell.length_b   1.000
_cell.length_c   1.000
_cell.angle_alpha   90.00
_cell.angle_beta   90.00
_cell.angle_gamma   90.00
#
_symmetry.space_group_name_H-M   'P 1'
#
loop_
_entity.id
_entity.type
_entity.pdbx_description
1 polymer ?
#
loop_
_entity_poly.entity_id
_entity_poly.type
_entity_poly.pdbx_seq_one_letter_code
_entity_poly.pdbx_strand_id
1 'polypeptide(L)'
;MIEQGFFRSDDGGQTWQAATKDPRVVGSFYFSRIFVDPNNADVLYVAETSMYRSADGGHTFEAWAGAPSGDDYHVLWLDPKSASRSLPDHRSTRMIVGVDQGAAVTMDAGETWSSWYNQPTGQFYHVSTDNQFPYYVYAAQQDSGSVAVLSRSNNGQITYRDWFSPSAMEFSFIAPDPRNANMIYEDGWYGSVQRVDRITGTETPLFVRGPNWRSTNMPPITWSADGKTLYIGAQKVLKSADGGMNWQAISDDLTIRPDTRRTETRQEAQQPPRPPTGTIVDLAVSRVQGNVIWVGTSTGLVQVTRDGGKHWANVLPPGLPQRSAVSSVEASPLDAATAYVVETGFGENQPYCFRTHDFGQSWQPIASTLPQDEIARVIRADTERKGLLYAGSESSTWVSFDDGDHWQSLQLNLPTTSMRDLAIHENDLVLATFGRGLWVLDDLTPLRETAAPGEAAHLFHPAAAVRMRWDTYEDTPLPPDTPAGENPPEGATIDYTLAAAPAGEITMKIRDSQGAVVRQFSSQPPQPAFPPANAPEYWFGPPPALTKHAGHNRFHWDLRYEHPRALQYSYYGNMTDYIEYTLADHAIPGHTPRYQPQGVMAPPGQYSVELGVNGQTLRQPLTLKPDPRSSVPPASIAAAVAAQRQVEMLMGASAELFEQAHATSQAVADRKAMLATAHGPADSLKAISDLGDRIGEIANGSRSPLGFGPVNRELARLDSALDLSDSAPAAMVREAISQLCHDLSADQQAWRDLNSTTIPQ
;
A
#
# COMPACT_ATOMS: atom_id res chain seq x y z
N MET A 1 -24.77 19.02 47.18
CA MET A 1 -23.95 18.61 46.03
C MET A 1 -23.04 17.50 46.51
N ILE A 2 -22.96 16.38 45.80
CA ILE A 2 -21.97 15.34 46.10
C ILE A 2 -20.61 15.94 45.73
N GLU A 3 -19.65 15.94 46.66
CA GLU A 3 -18.27 16.37 46.38
C GLU A 3 -17.66 15.42 45.34
N GLN A 4 -16.80 15.91 44.45
CA GLN A 4 -16.08 15.05 43.49
C GLN A 4 -15.18 14.05 44.25
N GLY A 5 -15.12 12.79 43.79
CA GLY A 5 -14.33 11.72 44.43
C GLY A 5 -14.68 10.32 43.92
N PHE A 6 -13.95 9.32 44.41
CA PHE A 6 -14.25 7.91 44.18
C PHE A 6 -15.17 7.40 45.30
N PHE A 7 -16.31 6.82 44.93
CA PHE A 7 -17.32 6.34 45.87
C PHE A 7 -17.49 4.84 45.78
N ARG A 8 -17.64 4.20 46.93
CA ARG A 8 -17.88 2.76 47.07
C ARG A 8 -19.16 2.49 47.84
N SER A 9 -19.83 1.40 47.48
CA SER A 9 -20.98 0.85 48.21
C SER A 9 -20.78 -0.65 48.38
N ASP A 10 -20.98 -1.14 49.61
CA ASP A 10 -20.91 -2.57 49.94
C ASP A 10 -22.30 -3.20 50.12
N ASP A 11 -23.38 -2.45 49.88
CA ASP A 11 -24.78 -2.85 50.14
C ASP A 11 -25.69 -2.76 48.91
N GLY A 12 -25.08 -2.84 47.71
CA GLY A 12 -25.81 -2.79 46.44
C GLY A 12 -26.28 -1.39 46.05
N GLY A 13 -25.60 -0.34 46.54
CA GLY A 13 -25.87 1.06 46.21
C GLY A 13 -26.87 1.75 47.14
N GLN A 14 -27.24 1.14 48.27
CA GLN A 14 -28.16 1.73 49.25
C GLN A 14 -27.45 2.83 50.05
N THR A 15 -26.19 2.61 50.42
CA THR A 15 -25.33 3.60 51.03
C THR A 15 -24.02 3.73 50.25
N TRP A 16 -23.52 4.96 50.16
CA TRP A 16 -22.28 5.31 49.47
C TRP A 16 -21.33 6.01 50.42
N GLN A 17 -20.07 5.62 50.37
CA GLN A 17 -18.99 6.23 51.14
C GLN A 17 -17.92 6.75 50.16
N ALA A 18 -17.41 7.95 50.43
CA ALA A 18 -16.25 8.45 49.72
C ALA A 18 -15.03 7.64 50.15
N ALA A 19 -14.45 6.85 49.25
CA ALA A 19 -13.30 6.01 49.55
C ALA A 19 -11.99 6.80 49.45
N THR A 20 -11.87 7.67 48.44
CA THR A 20 -10.74 8.56 48.26
C THR A 20 -11.11 9.84 47.49
N LYS A 21 -10.28 10.87 47.63
CA LYS A 21 -10.35 12.13 46.88
C LYS A 21 -9.11 12.35 46.00
N ASP A 22 -8.40 11.27 45.69
CA ASP A 22 -7.23 11.32 44.81
C ASP A 22 -7.63 11.92 43.46
N PRO A 23 -7.07 13.08 43.07
CA PRO A 23 -7.51 13.79 41.87
C PRO A 23 -7.24 13.02 40.58
N ARG A 24 -6.37 11.99 40.62
CA ARG A 24 -6.01 11.18 39.45
C ARG A 24 -7.13 10.22 39.00
N VAL A 25 -8.03 9.87 39.91
CA VAL A 25 -9.18 8.99 39.63
C VAL A 25 -10.51 9.75 39.78
N VAL A 26 -10.45 11.08 39.86
CA VAL A 26 -11.62 11.95 39.76
C VAL A 26 -11.90 12.12 38.29
N GLY A 27 -12.97 11.50 37.82
CA GLY A 27 -13.16 11.30 36.40
C GLY A 27 -13.32 12.56 35.55
N SER A 28 -13.03 12.41 34.25
CA SER A 28 -13.23 13.42 33.20
C SER A 28 -14.47 13.10 32.35
N PHE A 29 -14.80 13.96 31.37
CA PHE A 29 -15.90 13.68 30.44
C PHE A 29 -15.50 12.71 29.32
N TYR A 30 -14.20 12.42 29.18
CA TYR A 30 -13.61 11.70 28.05
C TYR A 30 -13.12 10.29 28.45
N PHE A 31 -12.57 10.14 29.65
CA PHE A 31 -12.16 8.85 30.25
C PHE A 31 -13.01 8.51 31.50
N SER A 32 -12.56 7.58 32.36
CA SER A 32 -13.09 7.27 33.71
C SER A 32 -13.95 6.01 33.89
N ARG A 33 -13.66 4.95 33.13
CA ARG A 33 -14.27 3.64 33.40
C ARG A 33 -13.56 2.92 34.56
N ILE A 34 -14.34 2.34 35.46
CA ILE A 34 -13.87 1.54 36.60
C ILE A 34 -14.07 0.06 36.29
N PHE A 35 -13.05 -0.76 36.53
CA PHE A 35 -13.06 -2.21 36.35
C PHE A 35 -12.67 -2.89 37.66
N VAL A 36 -13.38 -3.97 38.01
CA VAL A 36 -13.11 -4.80 39.19
C VAL A 36 -12.46 -6.09 38.72
N ASP A 37 -11.41 -6.55 39.39
CA ASP A 37 -10.81 -7.85 39.08
C ASP A 37 -11.76 -8.99 39.46
N PRO A 38 -12.10 -9.90 38.54
CA PRO A 38 -13.00 -11.02 38.83
C PRO A 38 -12.43 -12.01 39.84
N ASN A 39 -11.11 -12.02 40.06
CA ASN A 39 -10.44 -12.93 40.99
C ASN A 39 -10.24 -12.31 42.38
N ASN A 40 -10.37 -10.99 42.51
CA ASN A 40 -10.33 -10.28 43.80
C ASN A 40 -11.04 -8.92 43.72
N ALA A 41 -12.15 -8.78 44.45
CA ALA A 41 -12.96 -7.56 44.44
C ALA A 41 -12.28 -6.32 45.05
N ASP A 42 -11.19 -6.49 45.81
CA ASP A 42 -10.38 -5.37 46.31
C ASP A 42 -9.37 -4.85 45.28
N VAL A 43 -9.20 -5.55 44.15
CA VAL A 43 -8.36 -5.07 43.04
C VAL A 43 -9.22 -4.35 42.02
N LEU A 44 -8.95 -3.06 41.83
CA LEU A 44 -9.71 -2.17 40.96
C LEU A 44 -8.78 -1.46 39.97
N TYR A 45 -9.27 -1.18 38.78
CA TYR A 45 -8.59 -0.40 37.76
C TYR A 45 -9.46 0.78 37.32
N VAL A 46 -8.86 1.94 37.11
CA VAL A 46 -9.54 3.15 36.64
C VAL A 46 -8.81 3.64 35.38
N ALA A 47 -9.54 3.67 34.27
CA ALA A 47 -9.02 4.07 32.97
C ALA A 47 -9.08 5.60 32.82
N GLU A 48 -7.91 6.21 32.66
CA GLU A 48 -7.67 7.65 32.42
C GLU A 48 -6.53 7.78 31.38
N THR A 49 -5.87 8.93 31.30
CA THR A 49 -4.59 9.10 30.57
C THR A 49 -3.48 8.16 31.09
N SER A 50 -3.70 7.56 32.26
CA SER A 50 -2.96 6.38 32.73
C SER A 50 -3.98 5.42 33.31
N MET A 51 -3.67 4.13 33.31
CA MET A 51 -4.45 3.18 34.08
C MET A 51 -3.99 3.25 35.54
N TYR A 52 -4.92 3.58 36.43
CA TYR A 52 -4.67 3.56 37.88
C TYR A 52 -5.15 2.24 38.47
N ARG A 53 -4.42 1.70 39.44
CA ARG A 53 -4.78 0.45 40.14
C ARG A 53 -4.89 0.67 41.65
N SER A 54 -5.92 0.07 42.26
CA SER A 54 -6.05 -0.12 43.70
C SER A 54 -5.98 -1.61 44.02
N ALA A 55 -5.41 -1.96 45.18
CA ALA A 55 -5.39 -3.31 45.73
C ALA A 55 -6.03 -3.38 47.13
N ASP A 56 -6.71 -2.31 47.55
CA ASP A 56 -7.35 -2.14 48.85
C ASP A 56 -8.82 -1.72 48.72
N GLY A 57 -9.44 -2.04 47.59
CA GLY A 57 -10.86 -1.79 47.35
C GLY A 57 -11.21 -0.31 47.18
N GLY A 58 -10.29 0.47 46.60
CA GLY A 58 -10.50 1.85 46.15
C GLY A 58 -10.08 2.93 47.14
N HIS A 59 -9.32 2.58 48.19
CA HIS A 59 -8.84 3.56 49.17
C HIS A 59 -7.55 4.24 48.69
N THR A 60 -6.63 3.49 48.09
CA THR A 60 -5.39 4.02 47.52
C THR A 60 -5.20 3.58 46.08
N PHE A 61 -4.58 4.44 45.27
CA PHE A 61 -4.31 4.19 43.85
C PHE A 61 -2.85 4.48 43.49
N GLU A 62 -2.29 3.61 42.66
CA GLU A 62 -1.00 3.83 41.99
C GLU A 62 -1.22 4.01 40.48
N ALA A 63 -0.32 4.74 39.81
CA ALA A 63 -0.24 4.74 38.37
C ALA A 63 0.36 3.40 37.94
N TRP A 64 -0.44 2.52 37.36
CA TRP A 64 -0.07 1.14 37.11
C TRP A 64 0.45 0.92 35.70
N ALA A 65 -0.17 1.55 34.70
CA ALA A 65 0.27 1.50 33.31
C ALA A 65 0.00 2.84 32.62
N GLY A 66 0.81 3.20 31.62
CA GLY A 66 0.64 4.41 30.81
C GLY A 66 1.41 5.65 31.27
N ALA A 67 1.33 6.69 30.44
CA ALA A 67 1.88 8.06 30.45
C ALA A 67 3.30 8.28 31.05
N PRO A 68 4.19 8.98 30.33
CA PRO A 68 4.01 10.42 30.12
C PRO A 68 3.75 10.78 28.65
N SER A 69 2.50 11.18 28.42
CA SER A 69 1.86 11.64 27.17
C SER A 69 1.89 10.69 25.96
N GLY A 70 1.62 9.42 26.22
CA GLY A 70 1.10 8.45 25.26
C GLY A 70 0.23 7.43 25.99
N ASP A 71 -0.55 6.65 25.23
CA ASP A 71 -1.66 5.75 25.62
C ASP A 71 -2.77 6.42 26.45
N ASP A 72 -3.97 6.47 25.86
CA ASP A 72 -5.20 6.96 26.50
C ASP A 72 -6.17 5.79 26.68
N TYR A 73 -6.41 5.36 27.92
CA TYR A 73 -7.09 4.08 28.19
C TYR A 73 -8.62 4.23 28.21
N HIS A 74 -9.30 3.37 27.43
CA HIS A 74 -10.76 3.40 27.29
C HIS A 74 -11.47 2.16 27.81
N VAL A 75 -10.80 1.00 27.75
CA VAL A 75 -11.39 -0.28 28.13
C VAL A 75 -10.35 -1.26 28.67
N LEU A 76 -10.78 -2.08 29.63
CA LEU A 76 -10.01 -3.19 30.17
C LEU A 76 -10.89 -4.43 30.23
N TRP A 77 -10.35 -5.56 29.79
CA TRP A 77 -10.92 -6.89 29.98
C TRP A 77 -9.95 -7.74 30.79
N LEU A 78 -10.49 -8.47 31.77
CA LEU A 78 -9.75 -9.29 32.73
C LEU A 78 -10.21 -10.73 32.61
N ASP A 79 -9.29 -11.69 32.44
CA ASP A 79 -9.64 -13.11 32.33
C ASP A 79 -9.96 -13.71 33.71
N PRO A 80 -11.22 -14.07 34.00
CA PRO A 80 -11.62 -14.65 35.30
C PRO A 80 -11.02 -16.04 35.55
N LYS A 81 -10.36 -16.65 34.56
CA LYS A 81 -9.69 -17.95 34.70
C LYS A 81 -8.18 -17.81 34.91
N SER A 82 -7.68 -16.59 35.05
CA SER A 82 -6.25 -16.29 35.13
C SER A 82 -5.79 -15.80 36.51
N ALA A 83 -6.43 -16.24 37.60
CA ALA A 83 -6.02 -15.87 38.96
C ALA A 83 -4.54 -16.20 39.21
N SER A 84 -3.77 -15.20 39.62
CA SER A 84 -2.35 -15.39 39.94
C SER A 84 -2.20 -16.27 41.19
N ARG A 85 -1.29 -17.25 41.07
CA ARG A 85 -0.88 -18.10 42.21
C ARG A 85 0.32 -17.53 42.97
N SER A 86 1.03 -16.59 42.38
CA SER A 86 2.26 -16.01 42.94
C SER A 86 2.08 -14.60 43.51
N LEU A 87 1.10 -13.84 43.01
CA LEU A 87 0.80 -12.51 43.50
C LEU A 87 -0.11 -12.58 44.74
N PRO A 88 0.15 -11.75 45.77
CA PRO A 88 -0.57 -11.83 47.06
C PRO A 88 -2.04 -11.41 46.97
N ASP A 89 -2.40 -10.62 45.96
CA ASP A 89 -3.77 -10.18 45.70
C ASP A 89 -4.53 -11.11 44.76
N HIS A 90 -3.92 -12.21 44.29
CA HIS A 90 -4.52 -13.20 43.39
C HIS A 90 -5.16 -12.64 42.11
N ARG A 91 -4.75 -11.42 41.71
CA ARG A 91 -5.32 -10.72 40.55
C ARG A 91 -5.15 -11.51 39.25
N SER A 92 -5.97 -11.17 38.25
CA SER A 92 -5.91 -11.73 36.90
C SER A 92 -4.52 -11.50 36.29
N THR A 93 -3.94 -12.48 35.61
CA THR A 93 -2.66 -12.31 34.90
C THR A 93 -2.84 -12.04 33.42
N ARG A 94 -3.96 -12.47 32.83
CA ARG A 94 -4.27 -12.22 31.42
C ARG A 94 -5.29 -11.10 31.30
N MET A 95 -4.91 -10.04 30.59
CA MET A 95 -5.75 -8.86 30.39
C MET A 95 -5.62 -8.31 28.97
N ILE A 96 -6.66 -7.63 28.51
CA ILE A 96 -6.66 -6.88 27.25
C ILE A 96 -7.03 -5.43 27.58
N VAL A 97 -6.21 -4.48 27.16
CA VAL A 97 -6.53 -3.04 27.22
C VAL A 97 -6.80 -2.52 25.83
N GLY A 98 -7.74 -1.57 25.73
CA GLY A 98 -7.92 -0.75 24.54
C GLY A 98 -7.53 0.69 24.85
N VAL A 99 -6.59 1.20 24.04
CA VAL A 99 -6.11 2.59 24.04
C VAL A 99 -6.40 3.23 22.69
N ASP A 100 -6.25 4.55 22.55
CA ASP A 100 -6.50 5.26 21.27
C ASP A 100 -5.74 4.66 20.07
N GLN A 101 -4.53 4.16 20.31
CA GLN A 101 -3.67 3.58 19.29
C GLN A 101 -4.07 2.13 18.90
N GLY A 102 -4.83 1.42 19.74
CA GLY A 102 -5.26 0.04 19.49
C GLY A 102 -5.36 -0.82 20.75
N ALA A 103 -5.34 -2.15 20.57
CA ALA A 103 -5.40 -3.09 21.68
C ALA A 103 -4.01 -3.60 22.08
N ALA A 104 -3.77 -3.76 23.38
CA ALA A 104 -2.59 -4.42 23.93
C ALA A 104 -2.99 -5.55 24.90
N VAL A 105 -2.16 -6.58 24.98
CA VAL A 105 -2.40 -7.78 25.79
C VAL A 105 -1.26 -7.98 26.77
N THR A 106 -1.60 -8.30 28.01
CA THR A 106 -0.63 -8.78 29.01
C THR A 106 -0.96 -10.21 29.40
N MET A 107 0.08 -10.98 29.75
CA MET A 107 -0.01 -12.35 30.26
C MET A 107 0.56 -12.49 31.68
N ASP A 108 1.07 -11.40 32.25
CA ASP A 108 1.82 -11.32 33.51
C ASP A 108 1.29 -10.21 34.44
N ALA A 109 0.00 -9.92 34.36
CA ALA A 109 -0.68 -8.91 35.19
C ALA A 109 -0.17 -7.47 35.00
N GLY A 110 0.19 -7.13 33.75
CA GLY A 110 0.60 -5.81 33.31
C GLY A 110 2.07 -5.47 33.57
N GLU A 111 2.91 -6.47 33.86
CA GLU A 111 4.36 -6.27 33.92
C GLU A 111 4.92 -6.04 32.52
N THR A 112 4.43 -6.78 31.52
CA THR A 112 4.71 -6.55 30.11
C THR A 112 3.44 -6.55 29.27
N TRP A 113 3.50 -5.83 28.14
CA TRP A 113 2.40 -5.67 27.20
C TRP A 113 2.86 -5.99 25.78
N SER A 114 1.98 -6.59 24.99
CA SER A 114 2.16 -6.69 23.54
C SER A 114 2.16 -5.31 22.90
N SER A 115 2.83 -5.17 21.76
CA SER A 115 2.73 -3.96 20.94
C SER A 115 1.34 -3.79 20.35
N TRP A 116 0.84 -2.55 20.28
CA TRP A 116 -0.35 -2.18 19.49
C TRP A 116 0.00 -1.88 18.01
N TYR A 117 1.29 -1.80 17.64
CA TYR A 117 1.75 -1.64 16.25
C TYR A 117 1.48 -2.86 15.35
N ASN A 118 0.78 -3.88 15.88
CA ASN A 118 0.42 -5.07 15.13
C ASN A 118 -1.00 -5.01 14.50
N GLN A 119 -1.67 -3.86 14.60
CA GLN A 119 -3.03 -3.65 14.10
C GLN A 119 -3.06 -2.40 13.18
N PRO A 120 -3.75 -2.45 12.03
CA PRO A 120 -3.90 -1.28 11.15
C PRO A 120 -5.03 -0.36 11.66
N THR A 121 -4.78 0.33 12.77
CA THR A 121 -5.74 1.20 13.48
C THR A 121 -5.64 2.68 13.09
N GLY A 122 -4.86 3.00 12.06
CA GLY A 122 -4.65 4.36 11.59
C GLY A 122 -5.97 5.11 11.36
N GLN A 123 -6.25 6.08 12.23
CA GLN A 123 -7.39 6.99 12.16
C GLN A 123 -6.97 8.31 11.53
N PHE A 124 -7.09 8.38 10.20
CA PHE A 124 -6.60 9.50 9.40
C PHE A 124 -7.73 10.44 8.97
N TYR A 125 -7.43 11.73 8.98
CA TYR A 125 -8.41 12.79 8.70
C TYR A 125 -8.24 13.43 7.33
N HIS A 126 -6.99 13.63 6.91
CA HIS A 126 -6.61 14.22 5.64
C HIS A 126 -5.50 13.40 5.00
N VAL A 127 -5.43 13.41 3.67
CA VAL A 127 -4.37 12.71 2.94
C VAL A 127 -3.81 13.57 1.81
N SER A 128 -2.49 13.52 1.66
CA SER A 128 -1.77 14.16 0.56
C SER A 128 -0.64 13.27 0.06
N THR A 129 -0.08 13.62 -1.09
CA THR A 129 1.07 12.91 -1.69
C THR A 129 2.15 13.90 -2.11
N ASP A 130 3.40 13.48 -2.15
CA ASP A 130 4.46 14.24 -2.82
C ASP A 130 4.56 13.88 -4.32
N ASN A 131 5.64 14.32 -4.99
CA ASN A 131 5.95 14.03 -6.38
C ASN A 131 7.24 13.17 -6.51
N GLN A 132 7.62 12.43 -5.48
CA GLN A 132 8.75 11.50 -5.55
C GLN A 132 8.35 10.21 -6.30
N PHE A 133 9.33 9.37 -6.66
CA PHE A 133 9.06 8.04 -7.19
C PHE A 133 9.91 6.96 -6.49
N PRO A 134 9.29 5.97 -5.83
CA PRO A 134 7.87 5.95 -5.43
C PRO A 134 7.49 7.19 -4.61
N TYR A 135 6.23 7.63 -4.69
CA TYR A 135 5.73 8.78 -3.93
C TYR A 135 5.44 8.39 -2.48
N TYR A 136 5.48 9.37 -1.58
CA TYR A 136 5.01 9.22 -0.21
C TYR A 136 3.54 9.62 -0.09
N VAL A 137 2.80 8.86 0.71
CA VAL A 137 1.46 9.20 1.20
C VAL A 137 1.60 9.78 2.60
N TYR A 138 1.08 10.99 2.79
CA TYR A 138 1.13 11.74 4.06
C TYR A 138 -0.25 11.81 4.68
N ALA A 139 -0.35 11.53 5.97
CA ALA A 139 -1.56 11.71 6.74
C ALA A 139 -1.26 11.93 8.21
N ALA A 140 -2.16 12.59 8.93
CA ALA A 140 -2.04 12.80 10.37
C ALA A 140 -3.04 11.91 11.13
N GLN A 141 -2.51 11.10 12.05
CA GLN A 141 -3.29 10.15 12.84
C GLN A 141 -3.80 10.80 14.13
N GLN A 142 -4.92 10.30 14.64
CA GLN A 142 -5.36 10.56 16.01
C GLN A 142 -4.39 9.99 17.06
N ASP A 143 -3.98 10.83 18.01
CA ASP A 143 -3.22 10.48 19.23
C ASP A 143 -1.91 9.69 18.96
N SER A 144 -1.38 9.76 17.73
CA SER A 144 -0.20 9.00 17.26
C SER A 144 0.74 9.80 16.35
N GLY A 145 0.49 11.11 16.18
CA GLY A 145 1.26 11.99 15.30
C GLY A 145 1.01 11.77 13.80
N SER A 146 1.86 12.39 12.99
CA SER A 146 1.79 12.32 11.53
C SER A 146 2.61 11.19 10.96
N VAL A 147 2.23 10.72 9.77
CA VAL A 147 2.87 9.60 9.08
C VAL A 147 3.15 9.98 7.62
N ALA A 148 4.26 9.49 7.10
CA ALA A 148 4.62 9.51 5.69
C ALA A 148 5.06 8.09 5.28
N VAL A 149 4.26 7.42 4.44
CA VAL A 149 4.45 6.02 4.04
C VAL A 149 4.75 5.95 2.55
N LEU A 150 5.74 5.15 2.13
CA LEU A 150 5.96 4.90 0.70
C LEU A 150 4.75 4.19 0.06
N SER A 151 4.35 4.63 -1.12
CA SER A 151 3.35 3.94 -1.97
C SER A 151 3.81 2.54 -2.41
N ARG A 152 5.12 2.29 -2.43
CA ARG A 152 5.73 1.02 -2.79
C ARG A 152 7.09 0.85 -2.12
N SER A 153 7.32 -0.31 -1.51
CA SER A 153 8.63 -0.70 -0.99
C SER A 153 9.47 -1.46 -2.02
N ASN A 154 10.79 -1.44 -1.83
CA ASN A 154 11.71 -2.35 -2.51
C ASN A 154 11.84 -3.72 -1.80
N ASN A 155 11.11 -3.95 -0.70
CA ASN A 155 11.19 -5.18 0.10
C ASN A 155 10.07 -6.19 -0.22
N GLY A 156 9.38 -6.06 -1.37
CA GLY A 156 8.23 -6.89 -1.74
C GLY A 156 6.93 -6.61 -0.96
N GLN A 157 6.98 -5.86 0.14
CA GLN A 157 5.83 -5.48 0.98
C GLN A 157 6.14 -4.15 1.72
N ILE A 158 5.12 -3.39 2.11
CA ILE A 158 5.27 -2.12 2.82
C ILE A 158 5.38 -2.39 4.32
N THR A 159 6.53 -2.12 4.92
CA THR A 159 6.84 -2.49 6.30
C THR A 159 7.02 -1.26 7.20
N TYR A 160 7.26 -1.51 8.50
CA TYR A 160 7.68 -0.48 9.44
C TYR A 160 8.98 0.27 9.06
N ARG A 161 9.71 -0.21 8.04
CA ARG A 161 10.93 0.42 7.51
C ARG A 161 10.65 1.43 6.40
N ASP A 162 9.42 1.45 5.88
CA ASP A 162 9.03 2.21 4.69
C ASP A 162 8.24 3.48 5.03
N TRP A 163 8.16 3.83 6.32
CA TRP A 163 7.49 5.04 6.77
C TRP A 163 8.28 5.78 7.85
N PHE A 164 7.98 7.07 8.01
CA PHE A 164 8.51 7.92 9.07
C PHE A 164 7.41 8.88 9.55
N SER A 165 7.63 9.51 10.71
CA SER A 165 6.75 10.56 11.22
C SER A 165 7.32 11.94 10.88
N PRO A 166 6.62 12.78 10.08
CA PRO A 166 7.03 14.17 9.84
C PRO A 166 7.10 15.00 11.13
N SER A 167 6.10 14.89 12.00
CA SER A 167 6.01 15.60 13.28
C SER A 167 4.98 14.95 14.22
N ALA A 168 4.94 15.42 15.47
CA ALA A 168 3.96 14.98 16.48
C ALA A 168 2.57 15.66 16.36
N MET A 169 2.21 16.19 15.19
CA MET A 169 0.90 16.81 14.94
C MET A 169 -0.15 15.81 14.47
N GLU A 170 -1.43 16.13 14.67
CA GLU A 170 -2.57 15.20 14.57
C GLU A 170 -3.77 15.88 13.94
N PHE A 171 -4.63 15.15 13.21
CA PHE A 171 -5.78 15.69 12.44
C PHE A 171 -5.40 16.70 11.36
N SER A 172 -4.10 16.87 11.15
CA SER A 172 -3.46 17.91 10.40
C SER A 172 -3.62 17.77 8.89
N PHE A 173 -3.56 18.92 8.22
CA PHE A 173 -3.23 19.02 6.81
C PHE A 173 -1.71 19.02 6.65
N ILE A 174 -1.23 18.13 5.78
CA ILE A 174 0.20 18.03 5.44
C ILE A 174 0.38 18.42 3.97
N ALA A 175 1.32 19.31 3.71
CA ALA A 175 1.65 19.86 2.39
C ALA A 175 3.17 19.72 2.13
N PRO A 176 3.65 18.57 1.61
CA PRO A 176 5.06 18.43 1.23
C PRO A 176 5.44 19.51 0.19
N ASP A 177 6.66 20.08 0.28
CA ASP A 177 7.12 21.06 -0.71
C ASP A 177 7.37 20.37 -2.06
N PRO A 178 6.63 20.72 -3.12
CA PRO A 178 6.73 20.07 -4.41
C PRO A 178 8.08 20.28 -5.11
N ARG A 179 8.92 21.20 -4.62
CA ARG A 179 10.25 21.51 -5.17
C ARG A 179 11.39 21.05 -4.25
N ASN A 180 11.09 20.63 -3.03
CA ASN A 180 12.09 20.14 -2.09
C ASN A 180 11.46 19.08 -1.17
N ALA A 181 11.61 17.81 -1.54
CA ALA A 181 11.05 16.68 -0.81
C ALA A 181 11.60 16.50 0.63
N ASN A 182 12.58 17.30 1.05
CA ASN A 182 13.05 17.33 2.43
C ASN A 182 12.31 18.34 3.31
N MET A 183 11.50 19.21 2.72
CA MET A 183 10.73 20.23 3.43
C MET A 183 9.26 19.84 3.43
N ILE A 184 8.71 19.63 4.62
CA ILE A 184 7.32 19.24 4.81
C ILE A 184 6.64 20.34 5.61
N TYR A 185 5.45 20.75 5.19
CA TYR A 185 4.65 21.74 5.89
C TYR A 185 3.44 21.06 6.51
N GLU A 186 3.16 21.42 7.74
CA GLU A 186 2.10 20.78 8.50
C GLU A 186 1.49 21.79 9.46
N ASP A 187 0.17 21.77 9.61
CA ASP A 187 -0.49 22.50 10.68
C ASP A 187 -0.42 21.74 12.00
N GLY A 188 -0.49 22.46 13.11
CA GLY A 188 -0.20 21.91 14.42
C GLY A 188 -1.05 22.48 15.53
N TRP A 189 -0.79 21.99 16.74
CA TRP A 189 -1.55 22.31 17.95
C TRP A 189 -1.89 23.80 18.06
N TYR A 190 -3.11 24.06 18.53
CA TYR A 190 -3.64 25.41 18.77
C TYR A 190 -3.72 26.30 17.53
N GLY A 191 -3.82 25.70 16.34
CA GLY A 191 -3.96 26.42 15.08
C GLY A 191 -2.64 27.02 14.58
N SER A 192 -1.53 26.32 14.82
CA SER A 192 -0.21 26.71 14.34
C SER A 192 0.11 26.06 12.98
N VAL A 193 1.16 26.52 12.31
CA VAL A 193 1.73 25.90 11.11
C VAL A 193 3.23 25.88 11.25
N GLN A 194 3.84 24.78 10.87
CA GLN A 194 5.27 24.56 10.95
C GLN A 194 5.84 23.98 9.66
N ARG A 195 7.15 24.18 9.48
CA ARG A 195 7.96 23.47 8.49
C ARG A 195 8.90 22.51 9.19
N VAL A 196 8.87 21.26 8.74
CA VAL A 196 9.80 20.20 9.12
C VAL A 196 10.88 20.11 8.05
N ASP A 197 12.15 20.14 8.47
CA ASP A 197 13.28 19.69 7.66
C ASP A 197 13.56 18.23 8.00
N ARG A 198 13.27 17.30 7.09
CA ARG A 198 13.39 15.87 7.35
C ARG A 198 14.83 15.37 7.45
N ILE A 199 15.80 16.13 6.95
CA ILE A 199 17.22 15.75 7.05
C ILE A 199 17.72 15.98 8.47
N THR A 200 17.35 17.11 9.07
CA THR A 200 17.83 17.51 10.40
C THR A 200 16.85 17.17 11.52
N GLY A 201 15.57 16.93 11.19
CA GLY A 201 14.48 16.77 12.14
C GLY A 201 14.04 18.09 12.80
N THR A 202 14.46 19.25 12.29
CA THR A 202 14.13 20.53 12.91
C THR A 202 12.76 21.05 12.48
N GLU A 203 11.96 21.48 13.44
CA GLU A 203 10.67 22.14 13.22
C GLU A 203 10.80 23.67 13.35
N THR A 204 10.30 24.40 12.35
CA THR A 204 10.26 25.86 12.36
C THR A 204 8.80 26.32 12.40
N PRO A 205 8.34 26.98 13.47
CA PRO A 205 7.00 27.55 13.50
C PRO A 205 6.90 28.72 12.51
N LEU A 206 5.94 28.66 11.60
CA LEU A 206 5.70 29.66 10.55
C LEU A 206 4.48 30.53 10.83
N PHE A 207 3.50 29.96 11.54
CA PHE A 207 2.29 30.64 11.96
C PHE A 207 1.90 30.14 13.35
N VAL A 208 1.57 31.05 14.25
CA VAL A 208 1.00 30.74 15.57
C VAL A 208 -0.18 31.65 15.77
N ARG A 209 -1.32 31.09 16.22
CA ARG A 209 -2.54 31.84 16.44
C ARG A 209 -2.36 32.88 17.55
N GLY A 210 -2.10 34.13 17.15
CA GLY A 210 -2.15 35.29 18.03
C GLY A 210 -3.58 35.83 18.22
N PRO A 211 -3.80 36.85 19.07
CA PRO A 211 -5.13 37.37 19.39
C PRO A 211 -5.90 37.98 18.20
N ASN A 212 -5.19 38.30 17.12
CA ASN A 212 -5.76 38.90 15.91
C ASN A 212 -6.15 37.87 14.84
N TRP A 213 -5.83 36.59 15.06
CA TRP A 213 -6.09 35.52 14.12
C TRP A 213 -7.06 34.52 14.74
N ARG A 214 -8.08 34.14 13.97
CA ARG A 214 -9.00 33.07 14.33
C ARG A 214 -8.83 31.97 13.31
N SER A 215 -8.10 30.94 13.68
CA SER A 215 -7.95 29.70 12.93
C SER A 215 -8.63 28.55 13.68
N THR A 216 -9.02 27.53 12.94
CA THR A 216 -9.34 26.20 13.51
C THR A 216 -8.10 25.66 14.24
N ASN A 217 -8.27 24.57 14.99
CA ASN A 217 -7.12 23.89 15.62
C ASN A 217 -6.11 23.40 14.59
N MET A 218 -6.58 23.07 13.37
CA MET A 218 -5.79 22.59 12.23
C MET A 218 -6.14 23.41 10.97
N PRO A 219 -5.51 24.58 10.74
CA PRO A 219 -5.80 25.44 9.59
C PRO A 219 -5.39 24.79 8.26
N PRO A 220 -6.29 24.74 7.25
CA PRO A 220 -5.98 24.13 5.97
C PRO A 220 -4.78 24.81 5.31
N ILE A 221 -3.85 24.00 4.80
CA ILE A 221 -2.62 24.43 4.14
C ILE A 221 -2.50 23.77 2.76
N THR A 222 -2.10 24.53 1.74
CA THR A 222 -1.89 23.97 0.40
C THR A 222 -0.96 24.81 -0.46
N TRP A 223 -0.38 24.20 -1.49
CA TRP A 223 0.47 24.86 -2.48
C TRP A 223 -0.32 25.29 -3.72
N SER A 224 0.13 26.37 -4.37
CA SER A 224 -0.27 26.64 -5.76
C SER A 224 0.16 25.49 -6.68
N ALA A 225 -0.55 25.32 -7.79
CA ALA A 225 -0.24 24.26 -8.76
C ALA A 225 1.19 24.32 -9.33
N ASP A 226 1.81 25.52 -9.38
CA ASP A 226 3.21 25.67 -9.79
C ASP A 226 4.22 25.49 -8.63
N GLY A 227 3.74 25.17 -7.43
CA GLY A 227 4.53 24.91 -6.23
C GLY A 227 5.20 26.13 -5.61
N LYS A 228 4.91 27.35 -6.07
CA LYS A 228 5.64 28.55 -5.64
C LYS A 228 5.03 29.30 -4.47
N THR A 229 3.71 29.20 -4.30
CA THR A 229 2.98 29.96 -3.28
C THR A 229 2.31 29.01 -2.31
N LEU A 230 2.56 29.21 -1.02
CA LEU A 230 1.91 28.48 0.06
C LEU A 230 0.71 29.29 0.56
N TYR A 231 -0.42 28.64 0.80
CA TYR A 231 -1.64 29.25 1.33
C TYR A 231 -2.03 28.60 2.64
N ILE A 232 -2.54 29.40 3.59
CA ILE A 232 -3.18 28.90 4.81
C ILE A 232 -4.53 29.59 5.06
N GLY A 233 -5.48 28.85 5.61
CA GLY A 233 -6.80 29.32 5.99
C GLY A 233 -6.91 29.65 7.47
N ALA A 234 -7.23 30.91 7.80
CA ALA A 234 -7.69 31.33 9.12
C ALA A 234 -9.12 31.86 8.99
N GLN A 235 -9.47 33.00 9.59
CA GLN A 235 -10.66 33.75 9.20
C GLN A 235 -10.46 34.50 7.86
N LYS A 236 -9.19 34.57 7.43
CA LYS A 236 -8.71 35.16 6.18
C LYS A 236 -7.87 34.13 5.43
N VAL A 237 -7.69 34.33 4.13
CA VAL A 237 -6.67 33.62 3.38
C VAL A 237 -5.34 34.36 3.49
N LEU A 238 -4.30 33.62 3.88
CA LEU A 238 -2.93 34.10 3.93
C LEU A 238 -2.13 33.40 2.84
N LYS A 239 -1.22 34.12 2.18
CA LYS A 239 -0.27 33.55 1.22
C LYS A 239 1.17 33.88 1.57
N SER A 240 2.09 33.00 1.19
CA SER A 240 3.53 33.20 1.27
C SER A 240 4.20 32.73 -0.03
N ALA A 241 5.23 33.45 -0.46
CA ALA A 241 6.05 33.12 -1.62
C ALA A 241 7.51 32.77 -1.25
N ASP A 242 7.81 32.69 0.04
CA ASP A 242 9.15 32.45 0.60
C ASP A 242 9.17 31.31 1.62
N GLY A 243 8.32 30.30 1.37
CA GLY A 243 8.26 29.10 2.19
C GLY A 243 7.69 29.34 3.58
N GLY A 244 6.75 30.29 3.71
CA GLY A 244 5.99 30.58 4.94
C GLY A 244 6.71 31.51 5.92
N MET A 245 7.83 32.11 5.54
CA MET A 245 8.55 33.06 6.40
C MET A 245 7.83 34.41 6.50
N ASN A 246 7.20 34.85 5.42
CA ASN A 246 6.36 36.05 5.40
C ASN A 246 4.96 35.74 4.86
N TRP A 247 3.94 36.18 5.59
CA TRP A 247 2.53 35.98 5.25
C TRP A 247 1.84 37.29 4.88
N GLN A 248 1.12 37.27 3.75
CA GLN A 248 0.26 38.36 3.30
C GLN A 248 -1.19 37.92 3.35
N ALA A 249 -2.05 38.67 4.06
CA ALA A 249 -3.48 38.50 3.95
C ALA A 249 -3.99 38.98 2.59
N ILE A 250 -4.73 38.12 1.90
CA ILE A 250 -5.34 38.40 0.60
C ILE A 250 -6.87 38.36 0.66
N SER A 251 -7.43 38.57 1.85
CA SER A 251 -8.86 38.70 2.06
C SER A 251 -9.15 39.50 3.32
N ASP A 252 -10.40 39.98 3.42
CA ASP A 252 -10.98 40.32 4.71
C ASP A 252 -11.45 39.06 5.44
N ASP A 253 -12.16 39.22 6.57
CA ASP A 253 -12.79 38.09 7.27
C ASP A 253 -13.86 37.46 6.36
N LEU A 254 -13.64 36.23 5.90
CA LEU A 254 -14.51 35.51 4.96
C LEU A 254 -15.58 34.68 5.67
N THR A 255 -15.70 34.81 6.99
CA THR A 255 -16.48 33.92 7.85
C THR A 255 -17.53 34.70 8.66
N ILE A 256 -18.41 33.97 9.36
CA ILE A 256 -19.37 34.59 10.28
C ILE A 256 -18.81 34.56 11.70
N ARG A 257 -18.81 35.73 12.37
CA ARG A 257 -18.59 35.79 13.82
C ARG A 257 -19.82 35.21 14.53
N PRO A 258 -19.66 34.18 15.37
CA PRO A 258 -20.71 33.76 16.29
C PRO A 258 -21.08 34.96 17.16
N ASP A 259 -22.38 35.20 17.36
CA ASP A 259 -22.82 36.29 18.22
C ASP A 259 -22.25 36.09 19.64
N THR A 260 -21.34 36.97 20.05
CA THR A 260 -20.74 36.98 21.39
C THR A 260 -21.71 37.47 22.48
N ARG A 261 -22.98 37.73 22.14
CA ARG A 261 -24.01 38.22 23.09
C ARG A 261 -24.75 37.15 23.89
N ARG A 262 -24.43 35.86 23.75
CA ARG A 262 -24.85 34.88 24.76
C ARG A 262 -23.92 35.00 25.95
N THR A 263 -24.41 35.63 27.02
CA THR A 263 -23.80 35.57 28.36
C THR A 263 -23.57 34.10 28.70
N GLU A 264 -22.31 33.68 28.71
CA GLU A 264 -21.89 32.39 29.24
C GLU A 264 -22.47 32.23 30.64
N THR A 265 -23.32 31.23 30.82
CA THR A 265 -23.75 30.86 32.17
C THR A 265 -22.57 30.27 32.94
N ARG A 266 -22.53 30.36 34.27
CA ARG A 266 -21.47 29.77 35.11
C ARG A 266 -21.26 28.26 34.87
N GLN A 267 -22.25 27.57 34.32
CA GLN A 267 -22.16 26.16 33.92
C GLN A 267 -21.38 25.95 32.60
N GLU A 268 -21.43 26.91 31.67
CA GLU A 268 -20.72 26.81 30.39
C GLU A 268 -19.23 27.17 30.51
N ALA A 269 -18.85 28.04 31.46
CA ALA A 269 -17.45 28.37 31.76
C ALA A 269 -16.65 27.21 32.40
N GLN A 270 -17.33 26.11 32.77
CA GLN A 270 -16.71 24.89 33.31
C GLN A 270 -16.57 23.79 32.23
N GLN A 271 -16.97 24.06 30.98
CA GLN A 271 -16.75 23.15 29.84
C GLN A 271 -15.45 23.50 29.11
N PRO A 272 -14.80 22.52 28.45
CA PRO A 272 -13.63 22.81 27.60
C PRO A 272 -13.98 23.87 26.53
N PRO A 273 -13.01 24.71 26.14
CA PRO A 273 -13.25 25.77 25.17
C PRO A 273 -13.79 25.19 23.85
N ARG A 274 -14.95 25.68 23.41
CA ARG A 274 -15.53 25.30 22.10
C ARG A 274 -14.56 25.71 20.98
N PRO A 275 -14.51 24.96 19.86
CA PRO A 275 -13.75 25.38 18.69
C PRO A 275 -14.11 26.82 18.31
N PRO A 276 -13.14 27.64 17.88
CA PRO A 276 -13.43 28.96 17.35
C PRO A 276 -14.37 28.79 16.15
N THR A 277 -15.62 29.17 16.32
CA THR A 277 -16.61 29.18 15.25
C THR A 277 -16.34 30.43 14.38
N GLY A 278 -16.41 30.26 13.05
CA GLY A 278 -16.05 31.30 12.07
C GLY A 278 -14.63 31.19 11.50
N THR A 279 -14.23 30.02 11.03
CA THR A 279 -12.88 29.79 10.47
C THR A 279 -13.02 29.19 9.08
N ILE A 280 -12.03 29.41 8.23
CA ILE A 280 -11.81 28.60 7.03
C ILE A 280 -11.34 27.22 7.52
N VAL A 281 -11.95 26.17 6.98
CA VAL A 281 -11.69 24.77 7.33
C VAL A 281 -11.27 23.93 6.13
N ASP A 282 -11.51 24.42 4.91
CA ASP A 282 -10.95 23.84 3.70
C ASP A 282 -10.63 24.94 2.67
N LEU A 283 -9.62 24.71 1.83
CA LEU A 283 -9.13 25.67 0.84
C LEU A 283 -8.61 24.95 -0.41
N ALA A 284 -9.09 25.37 -1.58
CA ALA A 284 -8.66 24.82 -2.87
C ALA A 284 -8.19 25.94 -3.82
N VAL A 285 -6.98 25.77 -4.37
CA VAL A 285 -6.43 26.63 -5.42
C VAL A 285 -6.62 25.95 -6.77
N SER A 286 -7.20 26.64 -7.75
CA SER A 286 -7.42 26.04 -9.08
C SER A 286 -6.09 25.69 -9.75
N ARG A 287 -6.00 24.45 -10.26
CA ARG A 287 -4.85 23.99 -11.06
C ARG A 287 -4.84 24.55 -12.48
N VAL A 288 -5.98 25.02 -12.98
CA VAL A 288 -6.14 25.61 -14.31
C VAL A 288 -5.83 27.10 -14.31
N GLN A 289 -6.26 27.82 -13.26
CA GLN A 289 -6.02 29.25 -13.12
C GLN A 289 -5.69 29.61 -11.66
N GLY A 290 -4.41 29.73 -11.31
CA GLY A 290 -3.96 29.94 -9.92
C GLY A 290 -4.44 31.22 -9.22
N ASN A 291 -5.12 32.13 -9.91
CA ASN A 291 -5.79 33.29 -9.31
C ASN A 291 -7.22 32.96 -8.81
N VAL A 292 -7.74 31.78 -9.15
CA VAL A 292 -9.02 31.27 -8.68
C VAL A 292 -8.78 30.44 -7.41
N ILE A 293 -9.34 30.90 -6.29
CA ILE A 293 -9.19 30.25 -4.99
C ILE A 293 -10.57 30.14 -4.36
N TRP A 294 -10.88 28.95 -3.86
CA TRP A 294 -12.11 28.63 -3.17
C TRP A 294 -11.84 28.34 -1.70
N VAL A 295 -12.77 28.72 -0.82
CA VAL A 295 -12.69 28.41 0.61
C VAL A 295 -14.02 27.95 1.16
N GLY A 296 -13.96 26.97 2.06
CA GLY A 296 -15.08 26.50 2.87
C GLY A 296 -14.90 26.86 4.34
N THR A 297 -16.00 27.16 5.04
CA THR A 297 -15.93 27.65 6.43
C THR A 297 -16.66 26.73 7.43
N SER A 298 -16.27 26.82 8.70
CA SER A 298 -16.95 26.15 9.83
C SER A 298 -18.37 26.66 10.10
N THR A 299 -18.81 27.67 9.34
CA THR A 299 -20.16 28.26 9.39
C THR A 299 -20.95 28.04 8.10
N GLY A 300 -20.51 27.11 7.23
CA GLY A 300 -21.20 26.74 5.99
C GLY A 300 -20.97 27.69 4.81
N LEU A 301 -20.31 28.84 4.99
CA LEU A 301 -20.02 29.73 3.86
C LEU A 301 -19.02 29.11 2.88
N VAL A 302 -19.31 29.28 1.59
CA VAL A 302 -18.41 29.01 0.46
C VAL A 302 -18.09 30.33 -0.22
N GLN A 303 -16.80 30.63 -0.39
CA GLN A 303 -16.37 31.87 -1.04
C GLN A 303 -15.35 31.59 -2.16
N VAL A 304 -15.36 32.45 -3.18
CA VAL A 304 -14.45 32.36 -4.32
C VAL A 304 -13.84 33.73 -4.66
N THR A 305 -12.56 33.72 -4.98
CA THR A 305 -11.89 34.82 -5.70
C THR A 305 -11.47 34.35 -7.07
N ARG A 306 -11.38 35.28 -8.04
CA ARG A 306 -10.93 35.01 -9.41
C ARG A 306 -9.73 35.86 -9.83
N ASP A 307 -9.25 36.72 -8.93
CA ASP A 307 -8.22 37.72 -9.19
C ASP A 307 -7.09 37.70 -8.16
N GLY A 308 -6.86 36.55 -7.54
CA GLY A 308 -5.78 36.33 -6.58
C GLY A 308 -6.04 36.98 -5.22
N GLY A 309 -7.31 37.14 -4.84
CA GLY A 309 -7.76 37.64 -3.54
C GLY A 309 -8.06 39.14 -3.48
N LYS A 310 -8.13 39.85 -4.61
CA LYS A 310 -8.50 41.27 -4.58
C LYS A 310 -9.99 41.45 -4.31
N HIS A 311 -10.81 40.57 -4.88
CA HIS A 311 -12.24 40.52 -4.63
C HIS A 311 -12.68 39.10 -4.30
N TRP A 312 -13.60 38.99 -3.34
CA TRP A 312 -14.19 37.73 -2.89
C TRP A 312 -15.71 37.79 -3.00
N ALA A 313 -16.30 36.72 -3.51
CA ALA A 313 -17.74 36.54 -3.61
C ALA A 313 -18.19 35.40 -2.70
N ASN A 314 -19.22 35.65 -1.89
CA ASN A 314 -19.92 34.61 -1.15
C ASN A 314 -20.90 33.93 -2.12
N VAL A 315 -20.70 32.63 -2.33
CA VAL A 315 -21.37 31.80 -3.33
C VAL A 315 -21.97 30.57 -2.67
N LEU A 316 -22.60 30.76 -1.51
CA LEU A 316 -23.24 29.70 -0.73
C LEU A 316 -24.26 28.88 -1.57
N PRO A 317 -24.18 27.54 -1.58
CA PRO A 317 -25.20 26.69 -2.19
C PRO A 317 -26.59 26.87 -1.54
N PRO A 318 -27.69 26.78 -2.30
CA PRO A 318 -29.04 26.86 -1.75
C PRO A 318 -29.45 25.55 -1.05
N GLY A 319 -30.40 25.62 -0.11
CA GLY A 319 -31.04 24.43 0.47
C GLY A 319 -30.26 23.76 1.60
N LEU A 320 -29.25 24.43 2.15
CA LEU A 320 -28.46 23.93 3.28
C LEU A 320 -29.21 24.06 4.62
N PRO A 321 -28.88 23.20 5.61
CA PRO A 321 -29.35 23.33 6.98
C PRO A 321 -29.03 24.70 7.58
N GLN A 322 -29.81 25.11 8.59
CA GLN A 322 -29.54 26.34 9.32
C GLN A 322 -28.16 26.33 10.01
N ARG A 323 -27.65 25.14 10.33
CA ARG A 323 -26.34 24.92 10.94
C ARG A 323 -25.59 23.85 10.17
N SER A 324 -24.68 24.27 9.30
CA SER A 324 -23.79 23.39 8.56
C SER A 324 -22.34 23.88 8.66
N ALA A 325 -21.42 22.97 8.32
CA ALA A 325 -20.02 23.27 8.08
C ALA A 325 -19.59 22.66 6.75
N VAL A 326 -18.77 23.39 6.01
CA VAL A 326 -18.13 22.83 4.81
C VAL A 326 -17.16 21.74 5.24
N SER A 327 -17.28 20.57 4.63
CA SER A 327 -16.41 19.42 4.87
C SER A 327 -15.33 19.32 3.79
N SER A 328 -15.68 19.62 2.54
CA SER A 328 -14.71 19.72 1.46
C SER A 328 -15.12 20.73 0.38
N VAL A 329 -14.14 21.40 -0.21
CA VAL A 329 -14.24 22.19 -1.44
C VAL A 329 -13.18 21.70 -2.43
N GLU A 330 -13.62 21.24 -3.59
CA GLU A 330 -12.75 20.75 -4.66
C GLU A 330 -12.84 21.69 -5.86
N ALA A 331 -11.73 22.32 -6.22
CA ALA A 331 -11.63 23.07 -7.48
C ALA A 331 -11.26 22.09 -8.60
N SER A 332 -12.03 22.06 -9.70
CA SER A 332 -11.77 21.09 -10.78
C SER A 332 -10.34 21.24 -11.32
N PRO A 333 -9.61 20.12 -11.51
CA PRO A 333 -8.27 20.14 -12.09
C PRO A 333 -8.29 20.47 -13.59
N LEU A 334 -9.46 20.40 -14.24
CA LEU A 334 -9.64 20.52 -15.69
C LEU A 334 -10.45 21.75 -16.13
N ASP A 335 -11.16 22.42 -15.22
CA ASP A 335 -11.97 23.60 -15.56
C ASP A 335 -11.99 24.63 -14.42
N ALA A 336 -11.43 25.82 -14.65
CA ALA A 336 -11.32 26.87 -13.64
C ALA A 336 -12.67 27.37 -13.08
N ALA A 337 -13.76 27.25 -13.85
CA ALA A 337 -15.09 27.69 -13.45
C ALA A 337 -15.84 26.63 -12.63
N THR A 338 -15.33 25.40 -12.59
CA THR A 338 -15.99 24.25 -11.97
C THR A 338 -15.46 23.97 -10.57
N ALA A 339 -16.37 23.75 -9.62
CA ALA A 339 -16.04 23.33 -8.27
C ALA A 339 -17.13 22.42 -7.68
N TYR A 340 -16.74 21.60 -6.71
CA TYR A 340 -17.63 20.71 -5.96
C TYR A 340 -17.52 21.03 -4.47
N VAL A 341 -18.65 20.99 -3.77
CA VAL A 341 -18.71 21.28 -2.33
C VAL A 341 -19.46 20.17 -1.62
N VAL A 342 -18.91 19.75 -0.48
CA VAL A 342 -19.55 18.85 0.48
C VAL A 342 -19.79 19.59 1.79
N GLU A 343 -21.01 19.51 2.31
CA GLU A 343 -21.38 20.07 3.63
C GLU A 343 -21.88 19.01 4.59
N THR A 344 -21.64 19.23 5.89
CA THR A 344 -22.20 18.43 6.98
C THR A 344 -23.21 19.27 7.76
N GLY A 345 -24.47 18.84 7.80
CA GLY A 345 -25.51 19.41 8.66
C GLY A 345 -25.38 18.94 10.11
N PHE A 346 -25.45 19.86 11.07
CA PHE A 346 -25.33 19.49 12.48
C PHE A 346 -26.59 18.80 13.01
N GLY A 347 -26.44 17.54 13.41
CA GLY A 347 -27.57 16.71 13.87
C GLY A 347 -28.38 16.08 12.74
N GLU A 348 -27.85 16.11 11.52
CA GLU A 348 -28.45 15.49 10.34
C GLU A 348 -27.53 14.42 9.77
N ASN A 349 -28.10 13.32 9.32
CA ASN A 349 -27.39 12.21 8.69
C ASN A 349 -27.84 12.11 7.23
N GLN A 350 -27.55 13.13 6.43
CA GLN A 350 -27.86 13.13 5.00
C GLN A 350 -26.72 13.78 4.19
N PRO A 351 -26.50 13.36 2.94
CA PRO A 351 -25.40 13.86 2.13
C PRO A 351 -25.77 15.19 1.47
N TYR A 352 -24.93 16.20 1.68
CA TYR A 352 -25.03 17.48 0.98
C TYR A 352 -23.85 17.68 0.05
N CYS A 353 -24.05 17.40 -1.24
CA CYS A 353 -23.05 17.55 -2.28
C CYS A 353 -23.57 18.46 -3.39
N PHE A 354 -22.77 19.42 -3.83
CA PHE A 354 -23.14 20.38 -4.89
C PHE A 354 -22.04 20.53 -5.93
N ARG A 355 -22.42 20.76 -7.19
CA ARG A 355 -21.51 21.20 -8.27
C ARG A 355 -21.88 22.59 -8.78
N THR A 356 -20.88 23.31 -9.26
CA THR A 356 -21.03 24.56 -10.04
C THR A 356 -20.11 24.54 -11.25
N HIS A 357 -20.47 25.26 -12.31
CA HIS A 357 -19.64 25.48 -13.51
C HIS A 357 -19.48 26.96 -13.88
N ASP A 358 -19.87 27.86 -13.00
CA ASP A 358 -19.93 29.31 -13.27
C ASP A 358 -19.35 30.14 -12.12
N PHE A 359 -18.36 29.59 -11.43
CA PHE A 359 -17.76 30.19 -10.23
C PHE A 359 -18.78 30.42 -9.10
N GLY A 360 -19.73 29.49 -8.92
CA GLY A 360 -20.66 29.48 -7.80
C GLY A 360 -21.85 30.43 -7.94
N GLN A 361 -22.08 30.97 -9.14
CA GLN A 361 -23.29 31.78 -9.41
C GLN A 361 -24.54 30.90 -9.41
N SER A 362 -24.41 29.65 -9.82
CA SER A 362 -25.43 28.61 -9.71
C SER A 362 -24.85 27.31 -9.18
N TRP A 363 -25.69 26.56 -8.47
CA TRP A 363 -25.36 25.27 -7.86
C TRP A 363 -26.41 24.22 -8.18
N GLN A 364 -25.95 23.02 -8.48
CA GLN A 364 -26.79 21.84 -8.65
C GLN A 364 -26.49 20.83 -7.55
N PRO A 365 -27.50 20.32 -6.82
CA PRO A 365 -27.32 19.18 -5.92
C PRO A 365 -26.95 17.92 -6.70
N ILE A 366 -25.95 17.19 -6.22
CA ILE A 366 -25.40 15.99 -6.85
C ILE A 366 -25.35 14.80 -5.88
N ALA A 367 -26.15 14.81 -4.81
CA ALA A 367 -26.16 13.74 -3.81
C ALA A 367 -27.35 12.77 -3.96
N SER A 368 -28.18 12.93 -4.99
CA SER A 368 -29.52 12.30 -5.05
C SER A 368 -29.52 10.76 -5.09
N THR A 369 -28.43 10.15 -5.60
CA THR A 369 -28.28 8.69 -5.67
C THR A 369 -27.32 8.12 -4.62
N LEU A 370 -26.76 8.97 -3.75
CA LEU A 370 -26.02 8.51 -2.57
C LEU A 370 -27.02 8.03 -1.49
N PRO A 371 -26.59 7.23 -0.49
CA PRO A 371 -27.43 6.90 0.65
C PRO A 371 -27.89 8.17 1.38
N GLN A 372 -29.21 8.33 1.56
CA GLN A 372 -29.81 9.54 2.14
C GLN A 372 -29.81 9.55 3.67
N ASP A 373 -29.25 8.52 4.29
CA ASP A 373 -29.10 8.31 5.73
C ASP A 373 -27.63 8.31 6.20
N GLU A 374 -26.73 8.80 5.34
CA GLU A 374 -25.29 8.89 5.61
C GLU A 374 -24.73 10.29 5.31
N ILE A 375 -23.61 10.63 5.94
CA ILE A 375 -22.93 11.91 5.71
C ILE A 375 -21.87 11.71 4.61
N ALA A 376 -21.89 12.57 3.60
CA ALA A 376 -20.78 12.69 2.65
C ALA A 376 -19.63 13.48 3.28
N ARG A 377 -18.38 13.07 3.03
CA ARG A 377 -17.18 13.69 3.62
C ARG A 377 -16.38 14.51 2.64
N VAL A 378 -16.23 14.01 1.42
CA VAL A 378 -15.26 14.55 0.47
C VAL A 378 -15.64 14.16 -0.97
N ILE A 379 -15.35 15.04 -1.91
CA ILE A 379 -15.41 14.78 -3.36
C ILE A 379 -14.07 15.20 -3.96
N ARG A 380 -13.52 14.36 -4.85
CA ARG A 380 -12.36 14.67 -5.70
C ARG A 380 -12.74 14.49 -7.16
N ALA A 381 -12.29 15.43 -7.99
CA ALA A 381 -12.48 15.34 -9.43
C ALA A 381 -11.25 14.71 -10.08
N ASP A 382 -11.47 13.82 -11.05
CA ASP A 382 -10.38 13.18 -11.78
C ASP A 382 -9.53 14.20 -12.54
N THR A 383 -8.22 13.93 -12.59
CA THR A 383 -7.21 14.82 -13.16
C THR A 383 -7.13 14.75 -14.68
N GLU A 384 -7.77 13.78 -15.33
CA GLU A 384 -7.68 13.54 -16.77
C GLU A 384 -9.04 13.49 -17.49
N ARG A 385 -10.09 12.99 -16.83
CA ARG A 385 -11.45 12.87 -17.37
C ARG A 385 -12.41 13.85 -16.70
N LYS A 386 -12.88 14.84 -17.48
CA LYS A 386 -13.94 15.76 -17.06
C LYS A 386 -15.21 14.98 -16.68
N GLY A 387 -15.79 15.28 -15.54
CA GLY A 387 -17.01 14.66 -15.02
C GLY A 387 -16.83 13.30 -14.35
N LEU A 388 -15.61 12.75 -14.28
CA LEU A 388 -15.33 11.60 -13.43
C LEU A 388 -15.02 12.09 -12.01
N LEU A 389 -15.82 11.66 -11.04
CA LEU A 389 -15.73 12.08 -9.64
C LEU A 389 -15.61 10.88 -8.72
N TYR A 390 -14.91 11.07 -7.61
CA TYR A 390 -14.79 10.11 -6.51
C TYR A 390 -15.29 10.77 -5.22
N ALA A 391 -16.02 10.02 -4.38
CA ALA A 391 -16.51 10.53 -3.12
C ALA A 391 -16.29 9.56 -1.96
N GLY A 392 -16.04 10.12 -0.78
CA GLY A 392 -16.00 9.41 0.50
C GLY A 392 -17.23 9.76 1.34
N SER A 393 -17.75 8.77 2.06
CA SER A 393 -18.89 8.89 2.98
C SER A 393 -18.57 8.27 4.34
N GLU A 394 -19.52 8.29 5.28
CA GLU A 394 -19.35 7.67 6.61
C GLU A 394 -19.12 6.16 6.61
N SER A 395 -19.44 5.47 5.51
CA SER A 395 -19.34 4.02 5.45
C SER A 395 -18.65 3.49 4.20
N SER A 396 -18.59 4.29 3.13
CA SER A 396 -18.27 3.80 1.78
C SER A 396 -17.56 4.80 0.87
N THR A 397 -16.94 4.27 -0.19
CA THR A 397 -16.40 5.05 -1.33
C THR A 397 -17.29 4.91 -2.56
N TRP A 398 -17.41 5.99 -3.34
CA TRP A 398 -18.30 6.11 -4.50
C TRP A 398 -17.58 6.69 -5.72
N VAL A 399 -18.07 6.36 -6.91
CA VAL A 399 -17.64 6.91 -8.19
C VAL A 399 -18.83 7.42 -8.99
N SER A 400 -18.67 8.53 -9.69
CA SER A 400 -19.63 9.05 -10.66
C SER A 400 -18.95 9.26 -12.01
N PHE A 401 -19.58 8.80 -13.08
CA PHE A 401 -19.07 8.95 -14.46
C PHE A 401 -19.73 10.10 -15.24
N ASP A 402 -20.71 10.77 -14.64
CA ASP A 402 -21.56 11.81 -15.22
C ASP A 402 -21.67 13.04 -14.30
N ASP A 403 -20.53 13.41 -13.73
CA ASP A 403 -20.32 14.66 -13.02
C ASP A 403 -21.17 14.83 -11.74
N GLY A 404 -21.61 13.72 -11.15
CA GLY A 404 -22.32 13.65 -9.88
C GLY A 404 -23.82 13.44 -10.04
N ASP A 405 -24.34 13.30 -11.26
CA ASP A 405 -25.74 13.01 -11.47
C ASP A 405 -26.10 11.59 -10.98
N HIS A 406 -25.19 10.61 -11.17
CA HIS A 406 -25.34 9.25 -10.67
C HIS A 406 -24.05 8.70 -10.04
N TRP A 407 -24.16 8.24 -8.79
CA TRP A 407 -23.11 7.59 -8.03
C TRP A 407 -23.27 6.07 -7.99
N GLN A 408 -22.14 5.37 -8.12
CA GLN A 408 -22.02 3.93 -8.01
C GLN A 408 -21.00 3.60 -6.92
N SER A 409 -21.19 2.47 -6.23
CA SER A 409 -20.25 2.05 -5.19
C SER A 409 -18.88 1.74 -5.81
N LEU A 410 -17.82 2.25 -5.18
CA LEU A 410 -16.42 1.90 -5.42
C LEU A 410 -15.84 1.24 -4.15
N GLN A 411 -16.66 0.46 -3.43
CA GLN A 411 -16.26 -0.13 -2.15
C GLN A 411 -15.20 -1.21 -2.28
N LEU A 412 -15.28 -2.07 -3.31
CA LEU A 412 -14.35 -3.18 -3.55
C LEU A 412 -14.07 -3.99 -2.26
N ASN A 413 -12.81 -4.08 -1.82
CA ASN A 413 -12.37 -4.75 -0.59
C ASN A 413 -12.15 -3.77 0.60
N LEU A 414 -12.55 -2.51 0.48
CA LEU A 414 -12.41 -1.54 1.56
C LEU A 414 -13.28 -1.93 2.77
N PRO A 415 -12.81 -1.66 4.00
CA PRO A 415 -13.62 -1.83 5.20
C PRO A 415 -14.74 -0.79 5.25
N THR A 416 -15.87 -1.14 5.87
CA THR A 416 -16.96 -0.19 6.14
C THR A 416 -16.57 0.73 7.30
N THR A 417 -16.04 1.90 6.96
CA THR A 417 -15.66 2.97 7.91
C THR A 417 -15.78 4.34 7.22
N SER A 418 -15.58 5.42 7.98
CA SER A 418 -15.59 6.78 7.44
C SER A 418 -14.39 7.01 6.52
N MET A 419 -14.69 7.35 5.26
CA MET A 419 -13.72 7.72 4.23
C MET A 419 -13.54 9.23 4.28
N ARG A 420 -12.54 9.67 5.04
CA ARG A 420 -12.40 11.07 5.46
C ARG A 420 -11.85 11.98 4.39
N ASP A 421 -10.92 11.47 3.59
CA ASP A 421 -10.27 12.23 2.54
C ASP A 421 -9.76 11.30 1.42
N LEU A 422 -9.60 11.87 0.22
CA LEU A 422 -9.00 11.19 -0.93
C LEU A 422 -7.98 12.11 -1.60
N ALA A 423 -6.94 11.51 -2.17
CA ALA A 423 -5.99 12.18 -3.05
C ALA A 423 -5.82 11.37 -4.34
N ILE A 424 -5.62 12.07 -5.46
CA ILE A 424 -5.30 11.45 -6.75
C ILE A 424 -3.84 11.76 -7.06
N HIS A 425 -3.04 10.72 -7.27
CA HIS A 425 -1.65 10.83 -7.68
C HIS A 425 -1.43 10.03 -8.97
N GLU A 426 -1.19 10.72 -10.07
CA GLU A 426 -1.12 10.10 -11.41
C GLU A 426 -2.36 9.24 -11.71
N ASN A 427 -2.21 7.92 -11.67
CA ASN A 427 -3.27 6.94 -11.91
C ASN A 427 -3.78 6.30 -10.63
N ASP A 428 -3.33 6.71 -9.44
CA ASP A 428 -3.75 6.08 -8.19
C ASP A 428 -4.77 6.95 -7.45
N LEU A 429 -5.71 6.30 -6.76
CA LEU A 429 -6.61 6.93 -5.80
C LEU A 429 -6.22 6.49 -4.39
N VAL A 430 -5.74 7.44 -3.60
CA VAL A 430 -5.32 7.24 -2.20
C VAL A 430 -6.46 7.66 -1.26
N LEU A 431 -6.74 6.85 -0.23
CA LEU A 431 -7.81 7.07 0.72
C LEU A 431 -7.30 7.10 2.15
N ALA A 432 -7.74 8.12 2.91
CA ALA A 432 -7.64 8.14 4.36
C ALA A 432 -8.92 7.57 4.98
N THR A 433 -8.75 6.53 5.79
CA THR A 433 -9.86 5.93 6.53
C THR A 433 -9.81 6.29 8.00
N PHE A 434 -10.97 6.28 8.64
CA PHE A 434 -11.08 6.49 10.07
C PHE A 434 -10.94 5.15 10.82
N GLY A 435 -9.71 4.74 11.08
CA GLY A 435 -9.37 3.60 11.94
C GLY A 435 -9.00 2.32 11.20
N ARG A 436 -8.76 2.39 9.88
CA ARG A 436 -8.36 1.23 9.06
C ARG A 436 -7.21 1.53 8.11
N GLY A 437 -6.38 2.52 8.46
CA GLY A 437 -5.16 2.84 7.74
C GLY A 437 -5.37 3.64 6.45
N LEU A 438 -4.31 3.68 5.63
CA LEU A 438 -4.29 4.27 4.29
C LEU A 438 -4.50 3.16 3.25
N TRP A 439 -5.23 3.47 2.18
CA TRP A 439 -5.48 2.55 1.08
C TRP A 439 -5.14 3.22 -0.25
N VAL A 440 -4.63 2.44 -1.20
CA VAL A 440 -4.39 2.89 -2.57
C VAL A 440 -5.14 1.96 -3.51
N LEU A 441 -6.02 2.52 -4.34
CA LEU A 441 -6.52 1.84 -5.52
C LEU A 441 -5.54 2.10 -6.65
N ASP A 442 -4.72 1.09 -6.95
CA ASP A 442 -3.76 1.14 -8.03
C ASP A 442 -4.47 1.19 -9.39
N ASP A 443 -4.10 2.17 -10.20
CA ASP A 443 -4.52 2.34 -11.60
C ASP A 443 -6.03 2.57 -11.85
N LEU A 444 -6.38 3.85 -11.99
CA LEU A 444 -7.68 4.43 -12.35
C LEU A 444 -7.99 4.37 -13.84
N THR A 445 -7.05 3.92 -14.69
CA THR A 445 -7.22 3.91 -16.15
C THR A 445 -8.53 3.26 -16.62
N PRO A 446 -8.99 2.12 -16.05
CA PRO A 446 -10.27 1.51 -16.44
C PRO A 446 -11.49 2.40 -16.17
N LEU A 447 -11.44 3.21 -15.10
CA LEU A 447 -12.50 4.16 -14.76
C LEU A 447 -12.49 5.38 -15.69
N ARG A 448 -11.31 5.79 -16.17
CA ARG A 448 -11.18 6.88 -17.15
C ARG A 448 -11.66 6.47 -18.53
N GLU A 449 -11.35 5.27 -19.00
CA GLU A 449 -11.70 4.84 -20.36
C GLU A 449 -13.19 4.45 -20.51
N THR A 450 -13.75 3.67 -19.56
CA THR A 450 -15.08 3.03 -19.61
C THR A 450 -15.34 2.16 -20.87
N ALA A 451 -15.71 0.89 -20.67
CA ALA A 451 -16.06 -0.01 -21.76
C ALA A 451 -17.34 0.44 -22.49
N ALA A 452 -17.44 0.21 -23.81
CA ALA A 452 -18.63 0.59 -24.55
C ALA A 452 -19.82 -0.35 -24.22
N PRO A 453 -21.05 0.18 -24.09
CA PRO A 453 -22.21 -0.66 -23.83
C PRO A 453 -22.43 -1.73 -24.90
N GLY A 454 -22.64 -2.98 -24.48
CA GLY A 454 -22.99 -4.10 -25.37
C GLY A 454 -21.82 -4.85 -25.98
N GLU A 455 -20.57 -4.49 -25.67
CA GLU A 455 -19.40 -5.26 -26.06
C GLU A 455 -19.34 -6.60 -25.32
N ALA A 456 -19.04 -7.69 -26.04
CA ALA A 456 -18.90 -9.02 -25.44
C ALA A 456 -17.65 -9.14 -24.56
N ALA A 457 -16.59 -8.43 -24.93
CA ALA A 457 -15.37 -8.27 -24.17
C ALA A 457 -14.73 -6.92 -24.52
N HIS A 458 -14.07 -6.29 -23.55
CA HIS A 458 -13.29 -5.06 -23.73
C HIS A 458 -11.91 -5.23 -23.12
N LEU A 459 -10.86 -4.82 -23.83
CA LEU A 459 -9.49 -4.77 -23.29
C LEU A 459 -9.14 -3.30 -23.13
N PHE A 460 -8.97 -2.85 -21.88
CA PHE A 460 -8.63 -1.48 -21.56
C PHE A 460 -7.19 -1.18 -21.99
N HIS A 461 -6.92 0.07 -22.36
CA HIS A 461 -5.56 0.55 -22.59
C HIS A 461 -4.76 0.46 -21.28
N PRO A 462 -3.72 -0.37 -21.18
CA PRO A 462 -2.94 -0.47 -19.95
C PRO A 462 -2.19 0.84 -19.69
N ALA A 463 -2.11 1.24 -18.42
CA ALA A 463 -1.19 2.29 -18.00
C ALA A 463 0.26 1.95 -18.37
N ALA A 464 1.11 2.97 -18.48
CA ALA A 464 2.53 2.73 -18.70
C ALA A 464 3.15 2.03 -17.47
N ALA A 465 3.73 0.85 -17.69
CA ALA A 465 4.42 0.12 -16.63
C ALA A 465 5.84 0.65 -16.43
N VAL A 466 6.39 0.49 -15.23
CA VAL A 466 7.78 0.84 -14.91
C VAL A 466 8.56 -0.45 -14.67
N ARG A 467 9.74 -0.57 -15.29
CA ARG A 467 10.62 -1.72 -15.17
C ARG A 467 11.36 -1.71 -13.82
N MET A 468 10.66 -2.09 -12.76
CA MET A 468 11.20 -2.24 -11.40
C MET A 468 11.05 -3.68 -10.91
N ARG A 469 12.10 -4.21 -10.28
CA ARG A 469 12.02 -5.46 -9.52
C ARG A 469 11.11 -5.27 -8.32
N TRP A 470 10.18 -6.20 -8.10
CA TRP A 470 9.21 -6.10 -7.01
C TRP A 470 9.84 -6.18 -5.62
N ASP A 471 10.85 -7.05 -5.48
CA ASP A 471 11.72 -7.14 -4.32
C ASP A 471 13.19 -7.04 -4.75
N THR A 472 13.97 -6.26 -4.01
CA THR A 472 15.43 -6.15 -4.14
C THR A 472 16.14 -6.29 -2.78
N TYR A 473 15.43 -6.74 -1.74
CA TYR A 473 15.95 -6.89 -0.40
C TYR A 473 16.42 -8.33 -0.16
N GLU A 474 17.73 -8.56 -0.29
CA GLU A 474 18.37 -9.89 -0.23
C GLU A 474 18.60 -10.43 1.20
N ASP A 475 18.02 -9.81 2.23
CA ASP A 475 18.22 -10.23 3.61
C ASP A 475 17.16 -11.26 4.05
N THR A 476 17.29 -11.76 5.27
CA THR A 476 16.36 -12.70 5.88
C THR A 476 14.92 -12.15 5.85
N PRO A 477 13.95 -12.89 5.29
CA PRO A 477 12.54 -12.49 5.30
C PRO A 477 12.02 -12.22 6.71
N LEU A 478 11.08 -11.27 6.84
CA LEU A 478 10.36 -11.09 8.09
C LEU A 478 9.53 -12.34 8.42
N PRO A 479 9.37 -12.70 9.70
CA PRO A 479 8.42 -13.73 10.10
C PRO A 479 7.04 -13.45 9.51
N PRO A 480 6.30 -14.46 8.98
CA PRO A 480 4.99 -14.25 8.35
C PRO A 480 3.94 -13.55 9.23
N ASP A 481 4.07 -13.65 10.56
CA ASP A 481 3.18 -13.00 11.52
C ASP A 481 3.51 -11.51 11.74
N THR A 482 4.57 -10.99 11.11
CA THR A 482 4.93 -9.57 11.18
C THR A 482 3.99 -8.78 10.27
N PRO A 483 3.20 -7.83 10.80
CA PRO A 483 2.30 -7.04 9.98
C PRO A 483 3.06 -6.21 8.94
N ALA A 484 2.55 -6.23 7.72
CA ALA A 484 3.00 -5.43 6.59
C ALA A 484 1.79 -5.06 5.72
N GLY A 485 1.88 -3.93 5.03
CA GLY A 485 0.99 -3.57 3.94
C GLY A 485 1.40 -4.27 2.65
N GLU A 486 0.44 -4.48 1.77
CA GLU A 486 0.70 -5.04 0.44
C GLU A 486 1.46 -4.00 -0.42
N ASN A 487 2.47 -4.46 -1.15
CA ASN A 487 3.01 -3.67 -2.25
C ASN A 487 2.01 -3.67 -3.43
N PRO A 488 2.02 -2.64 -4.29
CA PRO A 488 1.31 -2.73 -5.56
C PRO A 488 1.80 -3.96 -6.36
N PRO A 489 0.94 -4.61 -7.15
CA PRO A 489 1.30 -5.78 -7.94
C PRO A 489 2.53 -5.57 -8.83
N GLU A 490 3.31 -6.63 -9.05
CA GLU A 490 4.50 -6.54 -9.91
C GLU A 490 4.12 -6.30 -11.38
N GLY A 491 4.76 -5.30 -11.98
CA GLY A 491 4.82 -5.14 -13.42
C GLY A 491 3.67 -4.34 -14.05
N ALA A 492 3.08 -4.86 -15.12
CA ALA A 492 2.02 -4.20 -15.88
C ALA A 492 0.64 -4.71 -15.46
N THR A 493 -0.22 -3.80 -15.01
CA THR A 493 -1.64 -4.05 -14.77
C THR A 493 -2.40 -4.03 -16.10
N ILE A 494 -3.17 -5.08 -16.35
CA ILE A 494 -3.93 -5.28 -17.58
C ILE A 494 -5.37 -5.61 -17.19
N ASP A 495 -6.26 -4.68 -17.50
CA ASP A 495 -7.68 -4.80 -17.21
C ASP A 495 -8.49 -5.17 -18.44
N TYR A 496 -9.54 -5.97 -18.24
CA TYR A 496 -10.51 -6.33 -19.27
C TYR A 496 -11.88 -6.60 -18.68
N THR A 497 -12.93 -6.39 -19.47
CA THR A 497 -14.28 -6.83 -19.10
C THR A 497 -14.76 -7.97 -19.99
N LEU A 498 -15.63 -8.80 -19.42
CA LEU A 498 -16.33 -9.88 -20.13
C LEU A 498 -17.83 -9.74 -19.84
N ALA A 499 -18.67 -9.60 -20.87
CA ALA A 499 -20.12 -9.46 -20.67
C ALA A 499 -20.74 -10.69 -19.99
N ALA A 500 -20.17 -11.87 -20.23
CA ALA A 500 -20.51 -13.12 -19.58
C ALA A 500 -19.25 -13.99 -19.48
N ALA A 501 -19.23 -14.92 -18.52
CA ALA A 501 -18.12 -15.86 -18.36
C ALA A 501 -17.95 -16.74 -19.62
N PRO A 502 -16.81 -16.69 -20.34
CA PRO A 502 -16.60 -17.50 -21.53
C PRO A 502 -16.54 -18.98 -21.22
N ALA A 503 -17.24 -19.80 -22.02
CA ALA A 503 -17.19 -21.25 -21.91
C ALA A 503 -15.81 -21.81 -22.31
N GLY A 504 -15.20 -21.24 -23.36
CA GLY A 504 -13.87 -21.60 -23.84
C GLY A 504 -12.72 -21.05 -22.99
N GLU A 505 -11.52 -21.44 -23.36
CA GLU A 505 -10.27 -20.82 -22.88
C GLU A 505 -10.16 -19.38 -23.40
N ILE A 506 -9.66 -18.48 -22.56
CA ILE A 506 -9.14 -17.18 -22.98
C ILE A 506 -7.63 -17.17 -22.84
N THR A 507 -6.96 -16.41 -23.71
CA THR A 507 -5.49 -16.32 -23.74
C THR A 507 -5.05 -14.87 -23.79
N MET A 508 -3.88 -14.57 -23.23
CA MET A 508 -3.26 -13.25 -23.33
C MET A 508 -1.84 -13.42 -23.88
N LYS A 509 -1.49 -12.66 -24.92
CA LYS A 509 -0.13 -12.66 -25.47
C LYS A 509 0.47 -11.28 -25.33
N ILE A 510 1.69 -11.24 -24.83
CA ILE A 510 2.51 -10.04 -24.82
C ILE A 510 3.48 -10.15 -26.00
N ARG A 511 3.53 -9.12 -26.82
CA ARG A 511 4.47 -9.04 -27.95
C ARG A 511 5.35 -7.82 -27.86
N ASP A 512 6.58 -7.96 -28.32
CA ASP A 512 7.48 -6.83 -28.48
C ASP A 512 7.15 -6.00 -29.74
N SER A 513 7.90 -4.91 -29.92
CA SER A 513 7.78 -4.03 -31.10
C SER A 513 8.03 -4.71 -32.46
N GLN A 514 8.65 -5.90 -32.48
CA GLN A 514 8.89 -6.69 -33.70
C GLN A 514 7.81 -7.76 -33.93
N GLY A 515 6.83 -7.87 -33.03
CA GLY A 515 5.75 -8.85 -33.07
C GLY A 515 6.13 -10.22 -32.53
N ALA A 516 7.33 -10.39 -31.96
CA ALA A 516 7.74 -11.62 -31.31
C ALA A 516 6.97 -11.79 -29.99
N VAL A 517 6.58 -13.03 -29.67
CA VAL A 517 5.90 -13.31 -28.39
C VAL A 517 6.93 -13.27 -27.27
N VAL A 518 6.69 -12.41 -26.30
CA VAL A 518 7.48 -12.28 -25.07
C VAL A 518 7.00 -13.27 -24.02
N ARG A 519 5.67 -13.32 -23.82
CA ARG A 519 5.01 -14.25 -22.89
C ARG A 519 3.57 -14.52 -23.31
N GLN A 520 3.05 -15.68 -22.91
CA GLN A 520 1.67 -16.07 -23.14
C GLN A 520 1.04 -16.62 -21.85
N PHE A 521 -0.19 -16.21 -21.58
CA PHE A 521 -0.98 -16.63 -20.44
C PHE A 521 -2.30 -17.25 -20.90
N SER A 522 -2.89 -18.06 -20.03
CA SER A 522 -4.15 -18.75 -20.27
C SER A 522 -5.04 -18.72 -19.03
N SER A 523 -6.35 -18.80 -19.24
CA SER A 523 -7.32 -19.11 -18.17
C SER A 523 -7.31 -20.58 -17.73
N GLN A 524 -6.64 -21.45 -18.48
CA GLN A 524 -6.42 -22.86 -18.18
C GLN A 524 -4.93 -23.16 -18.32
N PRO A 525 -4.07 -22.54 -17.50
CA PRO A 525 -2.65 -22.81 -17.57
C PRO A 525 -2.40 -24.30 -17.31
N PRO A 526 -1.41 -24.91 -17.96
CA PRO A 526 -0.99 -26.26 -17.62
C PRO A 526 -0.72 -26.35 -16.11
N GLN A 527 -1.30 -27.33 -15.43
CA GLN A 527 -0.98 -27.62 -14.03
C GLN A 527 0.48 -28.10 -13.98
N PRO A 528 1.42 -27.31 -13.44
CA PRO A 528 2.80 -27.72 -13.44
C PRO A 528 2.98 -28.82 -12.40
N ALA A 529 3.60 -29.93 -12.79
CA ALA A 529 4.08 -30.93 -11.85
C ALA A 529 5.35 -30.39 -11.19
N PHE A 530 5.19 -29.49 -10.22
CA PHE A 530 6.33 -28.99 -9.46
C PHE A 530 6.96 -30.13 -8.64
N PRO A 531 8.29 -30.28 -8.66
CA PRO A 531 8.99 -31.08 -7.66
C PRO A 531 8.64 -30.59 -6.25
N PRO A 532 8.81 -31.43 -5.21
CA PRO A 532 8.67 -30.98 -3.83
C PRO A 532 9.51 -29.72 -3.57
N ALA A 533 9.04 -28.84 -2.69
CA ALA A 533 9.82 -27.69 -2.21
C ALA A 533 10.30 -27.95 -0.79
N ASN A 534 11.45 -27.37 -0.41
CA ASN A 534 11.95 -27.38 0.97
C ASN A 534 11.29 -26.31 1.87
N ALA A 535 10.22 -25.66 1.42
CA ALA A 535 9.48 -24.63 2.16
C ALA A 535 7.96 -24.91 2.18
N PRO A 536 7.23 -24.45 3.21
CA PRO A 536 5.77 -24.57 3.29
C PRO A 536 5.02 -23.92 2.12
N GLU A 537 3.87 -24.49 1.73
CA GLU A 537 3.11 -24.01 0.56
C GLU A 537 2.58 -22.56 0.72
N TYR A 538 2.42 -22.05 1.94
CA TYR A 538 1.95 -20.68 2.17
C TYR A 538 2.93 -19.60 1.69
N TRP A 539 4.19 -19.95 1.38
CA TRP A 539 5.13 -19.02 0.79
C TRP A 539 4.84 -18.74 -0.68
N PHE A 540 4.35 -19.73 -1.42
CA PHE A 540 4.31 -19.66 -2.87
C PHE A 540 3.07 -18.94 -3.40
N GLY A 541 3.29 -18.10 -4.40
CA GLY A 541 2.20 -17.49 -5.17
C GLY A 541 1.51 -18.50 -6.09
N PRO A 542 0.23 -18.29 -6.40
CA PRO A 542 -0.48 -19.12 -7.37
C PRO A 542 0.14 -18.96 -8.77
N PRO A 543 0.10 -20.00 -9.63
CA PRO A 543 0.48 -19.85 -11.03
C PRO A 543 -0.35 -18.75 -11.72
N PRO A 544 0.25 -17.94 -12.61
CA PRO A 544 -0.47 -16.87 -13.30
C PRO A 544 -1.57 -17.46 -14.20
N ALA A 545 -2.82 -17.06 -13.94
CA ALA A 545 -3.98 -17.51 -14.69
C ALA A 545 -4.92 -16.33 -14.99
N LEU A 546 -5.48 -16.32 -16.19
CA LEU A 546 -6.50 -15.33 -16.56
C LEU A 546 -7.84 -15.70 -15.92
N THR A 547 -8.47 -14.73 -15.26
CA THR A 547 -9.82 -14.87 -14.71
C THR A 547 -10.88 -14.76 -15.81
N LYS A 548 -11.99 -15.48 -15.63
CA LYS A 548 -13.10 -15.53 -16.60
C LYS A 548 -14.41 -15.03 -16.01
N HIS A 549 -14.34 -14.15 -15.00
CA HIS A 549 -15.52 -13.64 -14.34
C HIS A 549 -16.29 -12.73 -15.30
N ALA A 550 -17.63 -12.80 -15.26
CA ALA A 550 -18.45 -11.78 -15.90
C ALA A 550 -18.21 -10.44 -15.18
N GLY A 551 -18.14 -9.34 -15.94
CA GLY A 551 -17.73 -8.04 -15.44
C GLY A 551 -16.23 -7.80 -15.58
N HIS A 552 -15.67 -7.02 -14.67
CA HIS A 552 -14.27 -6.59 -14.69
C HIS A 552 -13.32 -7.69 -14.19
N ASN A 553 -12.18 -7.83 -14.86
CA ASN A 553 -11.09 -8.75 -14.54
C ASN A 553 -9.77 -7.99 -14.66
N ARG A 554 -8.87 -8.23 -13.71
CA ARG A 554 -7.52 -7.64 -13.67
C ARG A 554 -6.47 -8.75 -13.70
N PHE A 555 -5.44 -8.56 -14.51
CA PHE A 555 -4.30 -9.46 -14.63
C PHE A 555 -2.99 -8.68 -14.57
N HIS A 556 -1.96 -9.26 -13.96
CA HIS A 556 -0.65 -8.63 -13.82
C HIS A 556 0.40 -9.42 -14.59
N TRP A 557 1.07 -8.76 -15.54
CA TRP A 557 2.27 -9.29 -16.16
C TRP A 557 3.49 -8.77 -15.39
N ASP A 558 4.21 -9.66 -14.72
CA ASP A 558 5.47 -9.44 -13.99
C ASP A 558 6.63 -8.86 -14.84
N LEU A 559 6.37 -8.50 -16.09
CA LEU A 559 7.34 -7.99 -17.07
C LEU A 559 8.41 -9.00 -17.48
N ARG A 560 8.27 -10.27 -17.12
CA ARG A 560 9.28 -11.30 -17.44
C ARG A 560 8.92 -12.09 -18.68
N TYR A 561 9.95 -12.53 -19.38
CA TYR A 561 9.84 -13.58 -20.40
C TYR A 561 9.44 -14.92 -19.76
N GLU A 562 9.17 -15.93 -20.58
CA GLU A 562 8.98 -17.29 -20.09
C GLU A 562 10.21 -17.79 -19.31
N HIS A 563 9.98 -18.48 -18.20
CA HIS A 563 11.06 -19.06 -17.40
C HIS A 563 11.90 -20.04 -18.23
N PRO A 564 13.24 -20.04 -18.09
CA PRO A 564 14.08 -20.96 -18.82
C PRO A 564 13.92 -22.39 -18.30
N ARG A 565 14.19 -23.37 -19.17
CA ARG A 565 14.33 -24.76 -18.74
C ARG A 565 15.65 -24.91 -17.97
N ALA A 566 15.57 -25.30 -16.70
CA ALA A 566 16.71 -25.46 -15.81
C ALA A 566 16.70 -26.82 -15.11
N LEU A 567 17.89 -27.37 -14.85
CA LEU A 567 18.06 -28.52 -13.96
C LEU A 567 18.10 -28.02 -12.50
N GLN A 568 17.70 -28.88 -11.57
CA GLN A 568 17.62 -28.54 -10.15
C GLN A 568 18.94 -28.88 -9.44
N TYR A 569 19.45 -27.91 -8.68
CA TYR A 569 20.66 -28.05 -7.89
C TYR A 569 20.45 -27.52 -6.49
N SER A 570 21.14 -28.12 -5.53
CA SER A 570 21.27 -27.55 -4.20
C SER A 570 22.20 -26.33 -4.21
N TYR A 571 22.19 -25.58 -3.11
CA TYR A 571 23.09 -24.47 -2.80
C TYR A 571 24.56 -24.86 -3.00
N TYR A 572 24.93 -26.08 -2.60
CA TYR A 572 26.28 -26.62 -2.79
C TYR A 572 26.57 -27.14 -4.21
N GLY A 573 25.57 -27.11 -5.10
CA GLY A 573 25.70 -27.45 -6.50
C GLY A 573 25.55 -28.93 -6.84
N ASN A 574 24.94 -29.72 -5.94
CA ASN A 574 24.59 -31.12 -6.19
C ASN A 574 23.23 -31.19 -6.86
N MET A 575 23.00 -32.11 -7.79
CA MET A 575 21.66 -32.31 -8.35
C MET A 575 20.66 -32.73 -7.28
N THR A 576 19.42 -32.23 -7.42
CA THR A 576 18.30 -32.55 -6.53
C THR A 576 17.05 -32.93 -7.33
N ASP A 577 16.14 -33.64 -6.69
CA ASP A 577 14.80 -33.99 -7.19
C ASP A 577 13.69 -33.12 -6.55
N TYR A 578 14.10 -32.06 -5.85
CA TYR A 578 13.26 -31.05 -5.21
C TYR A 578 13.81 -29.66 -5.51
N ILE A 579 12.96 -28.64 -5.40
CA ILE A 579 13.36 -27.22 -5.52
C ILE A 579 13.87 -26.75 -4.16
N GLU A 580 15.15 -26.35 -4.11
CA GLU A 580 15.75 -25.77 -2.92
C GLU A 580 15.64 -24.24 -2.97
N TYR A 581 14.83 -23.68 -2.08
CA TYR A 581 14.77 -22.23 -1.84
C TYR A 581 15.85 -21.84 -0.83
N THR A 582 16.55 -20.77 -1.15
CA THR A 582 17.69 -20.21 -0.44
C THR A 582 17.49 -18.72 -0.16
N LEU A 583 18.47 -18.07 0.49
CA LEU A 583 18.41 -16.63 0.78
C LEU A 583 18.28 -15.76 -0.48
N ALA A 584 18.73 -16.24 -1.65
CA ALA A 584 18.66 -15.49 -2.90
C ALA A 584 17.27 -15.52 -3.55
N ASP A 585 16.33 -16.34 -3.06
CA ASP A 585 15.05 -16.59 -3.71
C ASP A 585 13.91 -15.67 -3.21
N HIS A 586 14.22 -14.70 -2.34
CA HIS A 586 13.33 -13.63 -1.85
C HIS A 586 11.92 -14.10 -1.50
N ALA A 587 11.65 -14.34 -0.20
CA ALA A 587 10.38 -14.94 0.20
C ALA A 587 9.42 -13.94 0.82
N ILE A 588 8.27 -13.74 0.16
CA ILE A 588 7.10 -13.04 0.71
C ILE A 588 5.95 -14.04 0.75
N PRO A 589 5.28 -14.24 1.91
CA PRO A 589 4.17 -15.18 2.01
C PRO A 589 3.12 -14.94 0.92
N GLY A 590 2.73 -15.99 0.21
CA GLY A 590 1.76 -15.93 -0.88
C GLY A 590 2.25 -15.31 -2.19
N HIS A 591 3.52 -14.92 -2.29
CA HIS A 591 4.07 -14.26 -3.47
C HIS A 591 5.41 -14.83 -3.95
N THR A 592 6.04 -15.74 -3.20
CA THR A 592 7.31 -16.35 -3.61
C THR A 592 7.13 -17.13 -4.92
N PRO A 593 7.93 -16.86 -5.96
CA PRO A 593 7.82 -17.53 -7.24
C PRO A 593 8.18 -19.00 -7.15
N ARG A 594 7.40 -19.86 -7.81
CA ARG A 594 7.65 -21.30 -7.77
C ARG A 594 8.67 -21.81 -8.80
N TYR A 595 8.85 -21.07 -9.88
CA TYR A 595 9.83 -21.37 -10.92
C TYR A 595 11.14 -20.65 -10.63
N GLN A 596 12.23 -21.41 -10.56
CA GLN A 596 13.58 -20.89 -10.38
C GLN A 596 14.54 -21.53 -11.41
N PRO A 597 15.37 -20.73 -12.11
CA PRO A 597 15.30 -19.27 -12.14
C PRO A 597 14.06 -18.79 -12.91
N GLN A 598 13.72 -17.52 -12.71
CA GLN A 598 12.67 -16.85 -13.47
C GLN A 598 13.15 -16.46 -14.88
N GLY A 599 12.24 -16.05 -15.75
CA GLY A 599 12.61 -15.45 -17.03
C GLY A 599 13.15 -14.04 -16.88
N VAL A 600 14.06 -13.63 -17.76
CA VAL A 600 14.62 -12.28 -17.81
C VAL A 600 13.53 -11.22 -17.88
N MET A 601 13.73 -10.11 -17.17
CA MET A 601 12.82 -8.98 -17.20
C MET A 601 12.95 -8.18 -18.50
N ALA A 602 11.81 -7.94 -19.16
CA ALA A 602 11.72 -7.29 -20.46
C ALA A 602 12.31 -5.88 -20.47
N PRO A 603 13.03 -5.47 -21.53
CA PRO A 603 13.66 -4.14 -21.59
C PRO A 603 12.62 -3.04 -21.79
N PRO A 604 12.89 -1.78 -21.37
CA PRO A 604 12.01 -0.65 -21.66
C PRO A 604 11.75 -0.52 -23.17
N GLY A 605 10.51 -0.22 -23.54
CA GLY A 605 10.10 -0.20 -24.94
C GLY A 605 8.60 -0.24 -25.15
N GLN A 606 8.21 -0.46 -26.40
CA GLN A 606 6.82 -0.60 -26.82
C GLN A 606 6.46 -2.07 -26.98
N TYR A 607 5.33 -2.46 -26.40
CA TYR A 607 4.76 -3.79 -26.43
C TYR A 607 3.31 -3.73 -26.88
N SER A 608 2.74 -4.87 -27.25
CA SER A 608 1.29 -5.01 -27.44
C SER A 608 0.75 -6.15 -26.59
N VAL A 609 -0.37 -5.89 -25.92
CA VAL A 609 -1.18 -6.90 -25.23
C VAL A 609 -2.26 -7.37 -26.19
N GLU A 610 -2.36 -8.68 -26.41
CA GLU A 610 -3.40 -9.32 -27.21
C GLU A 610 -4.26 -10.22 -26.33
N LEU A 611 -5.54 -9.88 -26.14
CA LEU A 611 -6.51 -10.72 -25.43
C LEU A 611 -7.35 -11.51 -26.43
N GLY A 612 -7.27 -12.83 -26.36
CA GLY A 612 -8.06 -13.77 -27.14
C GLY A 612 -9.28 -14.27 -26.37
N VAL A 613 -10.50 -13.99 -26.88
CA VAL A 613 -11.77 -14.43 -26.29
C VAL A 613 -12.70 -14.94 -27.37
N ASN A 614 -13.19 -16.18 -27.26
CA ASN A 614 -14.17 -16.78 -28.19
C ASN A 614 -13.80 -16.62 -29.69
N GLY A 615 -12.50 -16.72 -30.00
CA GLY A 615 -11.99 -16.57 -31.37
C GLY A 615 -11.79 -15.12 -31.85
N GLN A 616 -12.15 -14.12 -31.04
CA GLN A 616 -11.78 -12.71 -31.27
C GLN A 616 -10.45 -12.38 -30.60
N THR A 617 -9.69 -11.46 -31.19
CA THR A 617 -8.45 -10.94 -30.60
C THR A 617 -8.57 -9.42 -30.45
N LEU A 618 -8.58 -8.96 -29.21
CA LEU A 618 -8.50 -7.55 -28.84
C LEU A 618 -7.03 -7.19 -28.63
N ARG A 619 -6.62 -5.98 -29.02
CA ARG A 619 -5.23 -5.54 -28.93
C ARG A 619 -5.14 -4.14 -28.35
N GLN A 620 -4.24 -3.95 -27.39
CA GLN A 620 -3.90 -2.63 -26.86
C GLN A 620 -2.37 -2.45 -26.81
N PRO A 621 -1.85 -1.23 -27.05
CA PRO A 621 -0.44 -0.93 -26.86
C PRO A 621 -0.11 -0.83 -25.36
N LEU A 622 1.10 -1.25 -24.99
CA LEU A 622 1.65 -1.14 -23.63
C LEU A 622 3.04 -0.49 -23.72
N THR A 623 3.26 0.57 -22.96
CA THR A 623 4.58 1.20 -22.83
C THR A 623 5.26 0.72 -21.55
N LEU A 624 6.48 0.21 -21.66
CA LEU A 624 7.34 -0.09 -20.52
C LEU A 624 8.44 0.97 -20.40
N LYS A 625 8.41 1.73 -19.30
CA LYS A 625 9.38 2.80 -18.98
C LYS A 625 10.54 2.26 -18.14
N PRO A 626 11.75 2.84 -18.23
CA PRO A 626 12.82 2.56 -17.28
C PRO A 626 12.43 3.03 -15.87
N ASP A 627 13.03 2.44 -14.84
CA ASP A 627 12.95 2.98 -13.47
C ASP A 627 13.49 4.42 -13.45
N PRO A 628 12.68 5.44 -13.10
CA PRO A 628 13.09 6.84 -13.12
C PRO A 628 14.15 7.18 -12.06
N ARG A 629 14.40 6.29 -11.08
CA ARG A 629 15.50 6.41 -10.12
C ARG A 629 16.84 5.96 -10.71
N SER A 630 16.81 5.18 -11.80
CA SER A 630 18.00 4.61 -12.44
C SER A 630 18.63 5.58 -13.44
N SER A 631 19.95 5.72 -13.37
CA SER A 631 20.75 6.46 -14.35
C SER A 631 21.35 5.55 -15.45
N VAL A 632 20.98 4.26 -15.46
CA VAL A 632 21.53 3.28 -16.40
C VAL A 632 21.04 3.57 -17.83
N PRO A 633 21.95 3.71 -18.82
CA PRO A 633 21.54 3.95 -20.20
C PRO A 633 20.71 2.81 -20.78
N PRO A 634 19.70 3.07 -21.63
CA PRO A 634 18.90 2.02 -22.27
C PRO A 634 19.72 0.96 -23.03
N ALA A 635 20.85 1.36 -23.63
CA ALA A 635 21.76 0.43 -24.31
C ALA A 635 22.42 -0.57 -23.35
N SER A 636 22.69 -0.16 -22.11
CA SER A 636 23.23 -1.05 -21.06
C SER A 636 22.18 -2.07 -20.62
N ILE A 637 20.92 -1.64 -20.47
CA ILE A 637 19.80 -2.53 -20.15
C ILE A 637 19.61 -3.55 -21.27
N ALA A 638 19.61 -3.10 -22.53
CA ALA A 638 19.51 -3.99 -23.68
C ALA A 638 20.67 -5.01 -23.74
N ALA A 639 21.90 -4.60 -23.40
CA ALA A 639 23.04 -5.50 -23.32
C ALA A 639 22.92 -6.53 -22.18
N ALA A 640 22.39 -6.13 -21.02
CA ALA A 640 22.11 -7.03 -19.90
C ALA A 640 21.06 -8.07 -20.29
N VAL A 641 19.93 -7.64 -20.85
CA VAL A 641 18.87 -8.53 -21.34
C VAL A 641 19.40 -9.49 -22.40
N ALA A 642 20.18 -9.00 -23.38
CA ALA A 642 20.73 -9.86 -24.43
C ALA A 642 21.67 -10.94 -23.86
N ALA A 643 22.49 -10.60 -22.87
CA ALA A 643 23.36 -11.56 -22.21
C ALA A 643 22.58 -12.60 -21.39
N GLN A 644 21.57 -12.17 -20.62
CA GLN A 644 20.74 -13.09 -19.84
C GLN A 644 19.92 -14.03 -20.76
N ARG A 645 19.33 -13.51 -21.85
CA ARG A 645 18.68 -14.34 -22.88
C ARG A 645 19.64 -15.36 -23.50
N GLN A 646 20.90 -15.00 -23.71
CA GLN A 646 21.91 -15.94 -24.20
C GLN A 646 22.16 -17.05 -23.17
N VAL A 647 22.29 -16.71 -21.89
CA VAL A 647 22.43 -17.67 -20.79
C VAL A 647 21.23 -18.61 -20.74
N GLU A 648 20.00 -18.09 -20.72
CA GLU A 648 18.76 -18.88 -20.72
C GLU A 648 18.70 -19.88 -21.89
N MET A 649 19.09 -19.46 -23.10
CA MET A 649 19.16 -20.36 -24.26
C MET A 649 20.18 -21.48 -24.07
N LEU A 650 21.37 -21.16 -23.56
CA LEU A 650 22.40 -22.15 -23.26
C LEU A 650 21.94 -23.11 -22.15
N MET A 651 21.23 -22.62 -21.15
CA MET A 651 20.64 -23.43 -20.08
C MET A 651 19.67 -24.45 -20.66
N GLY A 652 18.71 -24.00 -21.47
CA GLY A 652 17.72 -24.89 -22.07
C GLY A 652 18.36 -25.98 -22.94
N ALA A 653 19.36 -25.62 -23.75
CA ALA A 653 20.12 -26.58 -24.54
C ALA A 653 20.88 -27.59 -23.67
N SER A 654 21.53 -27.13 -22.60
CA SER A 654 22.27 -27.99 -21.67
C SER A 654 21.35 -28.94 -20.90
N ALA A 655 20.18 -28.46 -20.45
CA ALA A 655 19.19 -29.29 -19.76
C ALA A 655 18.64 -30.39 -20.68
N GLU A 656 18.30 -30.05 -21.92
CA GLU A 656 17.81 -31.04 -22.89
C GLU A 656 18.86 -32.12 -23.18
N LEU A 657 20.11 -31.72 -23.39
CA LEU A 657 21.21 -32.66 -23.64
C LEU A 657 21.52 -33.53 -22.42
N PHE A 658 21.44 -32.96 -21.21
CA PHE A 658 21.60 -33.71 -19.97
C PHE A 658 20.53 -34.79 -19.83
N GLU A 659 19.25 -34.45 -20.04
CA GLU A 659 18.15 -35.40 -19.94
C GLU A 659 18.26 -36.52 -20.98
N GLN A 660 18.68 -36.21 -22.21
CA GLN A 660 18.96 -37.21 -23.24
C GLN A 660 20.09 -38.16 -22.82
N ALA A 661 21.20 -37.61 -22.31
CA ALA A 661 22.32 -38.39 -21.82
C ALA A 661 21.93 -39.27 -20.62
N HIS A 662 21.14 -38.72 -19.69
CA HIS A 662 20.66 -39.43 -18.51
C HIS A 662 19.71 -40.57 -18.88
N ALA A 663 18.73 -40.33 -19.78
CA ALA A 663 17.83 -41.37 -20.27
C ALA A 663 18.61 -42.50 -20.98
N THR A 664 19.63 -42.16 -21.75
CA THR A 664 20.50 -43.14 -22.40
C THR A 664 21.34 -43.91 -21.38
N SER A 665 21.86 -43.23 -20.35
CA SER A 665 22.59 -43.85 -19.25
C SER A 665 21.72 -44.87 -18.51
N GLN A 666 20.45 -44.54 -18.26
CA GLN A 666 19.49 -45.46 -17.66
C GLN A 666 19.24 -46.68 -18.55
N ALA A 667 19.03 -46.49 -19.85
CA ALA A 667 18.87 -47.61 -20.78
C ALA A 667 20.11 -48.52 -20.85
N VAL A 668 21.31 -47.93 -20.78
CA VAL A 668 22.58 -48.66 -20.71
C VAL A 668 22.71 -49.44 -19.41
N ALA A 669 22.32 -48.84 -18.27
CA ALA A 669 22.31 -49.50 -16.96
C ALA A 669 21.32 -50.68 -16.92
N ASP A 670 20.10 -50.49 -17.44
CA ASP A 670 19.08 -51.54 -17.53
C ASP A 670 19.58 -52.70 -18.41
N ARG A 671 20.18 -52.37 -19.55
CA ARG A 671 20.75 -53.38 -20.45
C ARG A 671 21.94 -54.11 -19.82
N LYS A 672 22.79 -53.41 -19.05
CA LYS A 672 23.89 -54.03 -18.27
C LYS A 672 23.34 -55.00 -17.23
N ALA A 673 22.28 -54.62 -16.52
CA ALA A 673 21.61 -55.48 -15.55
C ALA A 673 21.05 -56.74 -16.23
N MET A 674 20.36 -56.58 -17.36
CA MET A 674 19.85 -57.72 -18.16
C MET A 674 20.97 -58.67 -18.61
N LEU A 675 22.08 -58.13 -19.13
CA LEU A 675 23.24 -58.93 -19.55
C LEU A 675 23.88 -59.66 -18.37
N ALA A 676 23.98 -59.02 -17.21
CA ALA A 676 24.51 -59.64 -16.01
C ALA A 676 23.63 -60.80 -15.53
N THR A 677 22.30 -60.62 -15.49
CA THR A 677 21.35 -61.70 -15.14
C THR A 677 21.40 -62.85 -16.14
N ALA A 678 21.58 -62.55 -17.43
CA ALA A 678 21.69 -63.55 -18.50
C ALA A 678 23.07 -64.23 -18.59
N HIS A 679 24.00 -63.97 -17.66
CA HIS A 679 25.38 -64.47 -17.70
C HIS A 679 26.09 -64.15 -19.03
N GLY A 680 25.90 -62.92 -19.52
CA GLY A 680 26.51 -62.45 -20.77
C GLY A 680 28.04 -62.45 -20.73
N PRO A 681 28.71 -62.41 -21.90
CA PRO A 681 30.17 -62.42 -21.98
C PRO A 681 30.81 -61.26 -21.20
N ALA A 682 31.93 -61.52 -20.53
CA ALA A 682 32.65 -60.53 -19.74
C ALA A 682 33.01 -59.27 -20.57
N ASP A 683 33.38 -59.45 -21.84
CA ASP A 683 33.70 -58.35 -22.75
C ASP A 683 32.49 -57.46 -23.05
N SER A 684 31.29 -58.05 -23.15
CA SER A 684 30.04 -57.29 -23.33
C SER A 684 29.67 -56.51 -22.08
N LEU A 685 29.85 -57.10 -20.89
CA LEU A 685 29.65 -56.42 -19.60
C LEU A 685 30.64 -55.28 -19.39
N LYS A 686 31.89 -55.44 -19.85
CA LYS A 686 32.89 -54.38 -19.84
C LYS A 686 32.52 -53.26 -20.81
N ALA A 687 32.25 -53.59 -22.08
CA ALA A 687 31.92 -52.59 -23.10
C ALA A 687 30.69 -51.75 -22.74
N ILE A 688 29.65 -52.36 -22.15
CA ILE A 688 28.47 -51.61 -21.71
C ILE A 688 28.73 -50.78 -20.45
N SER A 689 29.66 -51.21 -19.58
CA SER A 689 30.12 -50.39 -18.47
C SER A 689 30.89 -49.18 -18.96
N ASP A 690 31.87 -49.38 -19.85
CA ASP A 690 32.69 -48.32 -20.42
C ASP A 690 31.81 -47.30 -21.19
N LEU A 691 30.76 -47.76 -21.87
CA LEU A 691 29.76 -46.88 -22.48
C LEU A 691 29.00 -46.06 -21.44
N GLY A 692 28.53 -46.71 -20.36
CA GLY A 692 27.85 -46.02 -19.26
C GLY A 692 28.72 -44.95 -18.60
N ASP A 693 30.00 -45.27 -18.37
CA ASP A 693 30.97 -44.35 -17.78
C ASP A 693 31.21 -43.14 -18.70
N ARG A 694 31.39 -43.35 -20.01
CA ARG A 694 31.54 -42.26 -20.99
C ARG A 694 30.31 -41.36 -21.08
N ILE A 695 29.10 -41.93 -21.04
CA ILE A 695 27.86 -41.14 -21.00
C ILE A 695 27.82 -40.34 -19.69
N GLY A 696 28.18 -40.97 -18.57
CA GLY A 696 28.26 -40.34 -17.26
C GLY A 696 29.24 -39.17 -17.21
N GLU A 697 30.40 -39.29 -17.85
CA GLU A 697 31.40 -38.21 -17.97
C GLU A 697 30.87 -37.01 -18.78
N ILE A 698 30.18 -37.25 -19.89
CA ILE A 698 29.58 -36.18 -20.71
C ILE A 698 28.41 -35.51 -19.98
N ALA A 699 27.59 -36.29 -19.26
CA ALA A 699 26.45 -35.75 -18.53
C ALA A 699 26.87 -34.97 -17.26
N ASN A 700 27.76 -35.53 -16.45
CA ASN A 700 28.06 -35.05 -15.09
C ASN A 700 29.43 -34.39 -14.94
N GLY A 701 30.31 -34.51 -15.94
CA GLY A 701 31.68 -33.97 -15.91
C GLY A 701 32.67 -34.82 -15.10
N SER A 702 33.94 -34.80 -15.51
CA SER A 702 35.05 -35.41 -14.75
C SER A 702 36.24 -34.49 -14.50
N ARG A 703 36.40 -33.40 -15.28
CA ARG A 703 37.31 -32.25 -15.03
C ARG A 703 37.25 -31.18 -16.14
N SER A 704 37.19 -31.59 -17.41
CA SER A 704 37.06 -30.73 -18.59
C SER A 704 36.86 -31.62 -19.83
N PRO A 705 35.87 -31.38 -20.70
CA PRO A 705 34.79 -30.39 -20.55
C PRO A 705 33.93 -30.63 -19.30
N LEU A 706 33.18 -29.60 -18.90
CA LEU A 706 32.48 -29.53 -17.61
C LEU A 706 31.31 -30.53 -17.51
N GLY A 707 30.75 -30.97 -18.63
CA GLY A 707 29.57 -31.82 -18.70
C GLY A 707 28.26 -31.02 -18.68
N PHE A 708 27.20 -31.58 -19.27
CA PHE A 708 25.92 -30.87 -19.45
C PHE A 708 25.28 -30.41 -18.14
N GLY A 709 25.36 -31.21 -17.07
CA GLY A 709 24.84 -30.85 -15.76
C GLY A 709 25.58 -29.66 -15.15
N PRO A 710 26.89 -29.79 -14.89
CA PRO A 710 27.68 -28.68 -14.32
C PRO A 710 27.61 -27.39 -15.15
N VAL A 711 27.59 -27.48 -16.49
CA VAL A 711 27.38 -26.30 -17.36
C VAL A 711 26.01 -25.66 -17.09
N ASN A 712 24.93 -26.45 -17.04
CA ASN A 712 23.60 -25.92 -16.72
C ASN A 712 23.57 -25.23 -15.34
N ARG A 713 24.23 -25.81 -14.34
CA ARG A 713 24.35 -25.22 -12.99
C ARG A 713 25.04 -23.85 -13.03
N GLU A 714 26.20 -23.75 -13.67
CA GLU A 714 26.93 -22.49 -13.71
C GLU A 714 26.19 -21.42 -14.53
N LEU A 715 25.48 -21.84 -15.59
CA LEU A 715 24.61 -20.95 -16.34
C LEU A 715 23.43 -20.46 -15.48
N ALA A 716 22.79 -21.33 -14.69
CA ALA A 716 21.72 -20.93 -13.76
C ALA A 716 22.21 -19.90 -12.73
N ARG A 717 23.43 -20.08 -12.19
CA ARG A 717 24.05 -19.09 -11.29
C ARG A 717 24.31 -17.76 -11.98
N LEU A 718 24.79 -17.78 -13.23
CA LEU A 718 24.98 -16.55 -14.01
C LEU A 718 23.66 -15.87 -14.31
N ASP A 719 22.61 -16.63 -14.59
CA ASP A 719 21.26 -16.11 -14.84
C ASP A 719 20.73 -15.35 -13.62
N SER A 720 20.74 -15.97 -12.44
CA SER A 720 20.35 -15.31 -11.18
C SER A 720 21.20 -14.06 -10.90
N ALA A 721 22.52 -14.11 -11.13
CA ALA A 721 23.40 -12.96 -10.90
C ALA A 721 23.16 -11.81 -11.89
N LEU A 722 22.83 -12.12 -13.14
CA LEU A 722 22.46 -11.12 -14.15
C LEU A 722 21.10 -10.49 -13.83
N ASP A 723 20.17 -11.28 -13.27
CA ASP A 723 18.84 -10.79 -12.93
C ASP A 723 18.86 -9.71 -11.84
N LEU A 724 19.94 -9.58 -11.06
CA LEU A 724 20.08 -8.54 -10.01
C LEU A 724 20.43 -7.14 -10.55
N SER A 725 20.81 -6.99 -11.82
CA SER A 725 21.28 -5.71 -12.35
C SER A 725 20.71 -5.33 -13.71
N ASP A 726 20.60 -4.02 -13.94
CA ASP A 726 20.25 -3.43 -15.23
C ASP A 726 21.51 -2.99 -16.01
N SER A 727 22.68 -3.05 -15.37
CA SER A 727 23.93 -2.61 -15.98
C SER A 727 24.43 -3.61 -17.01
N ALA A 728 25.16 -3.11 -18.01
CA ALA A 728 25.82 -3.97 -18.97
C ALA A 728 26.73 -4.98 -18.22
N PRO A 729 26.73 -6.28 -18.58
CA PRO A 729 27.47 -7.28 -17.84
C PRO A 729 28.96 -6.94 -17.81
N ALA A 730 29.63 -7.14 -16.68
CA ALA A 730 31.06 -6.90 -16.56
C ALA A 730 31.86 -7.80 -17.53
N ALA A 731 33.10 -7.39 -17.86
CA ALA A 731 33.94 -8.15 -18.81
C ALA A 731 34.15 -9.61 -18.39
N MET A 732 34.42 -9.86 -17.10
CA MET A 732 34.57 -11.21 -16.55
C MET A 732 33.29 -12.05 -16.66
N VAL A 733 32.11 -11.42 -16.53
CA VAL A 733 30.82 -12.12 -16.71
C VAL A 733 30.64 -12.53 -18.17
N ARG A 734 30.95 -11.65 -19.12
CA ARG A 734 30.88 -11.98 -20.56
C ARG A 734 31.88 -13.07 -20.95
N GLU A 735 33.07 -13.06 -20.34
CA GLU A 735 34.08 -14.10 -20.52
C GLU A 735 33.57 -15.45 -19.99
N ALA A 736 32.96 -15.48 -18.80
CA ALA A 736 32.35 -16.68 -18.23
C ALA A 736 31.23 -17.26 -19.12
N ILE A 737 30.34 -16.41 -19.65
CA ILE A 737 29.29 -16.83 -20.60
C ILE A 737 29.92 -17.45 -21.85
N SER A 738 30.96 -16.80 -22.39
CA SER A 738 31.66 -17.29 -23.60
C SER A 738 32.33 -18.64 -23.34
N GLN A 739 32.97 -18.80 -22.18
CA GLN A 739 33.62 -20.05 -21.78
C GLN A 739 32.59 -21.20 -21.63
N LEU A 740 31.48 -20.98 -20.94
CA LEU A 740 30.42 -21.99 -20.79
C LEU A 740 29.77 -22.36 -22.12
N CYS A 741 29.64 -21.40 -23.05
CA CYS A 741 29.20 -21.68 -24.41
C CYS A 741 30.19 -22.60 -25.16
N HIS A 742 31.50 -22.39 -24.99
CA HIS A 742 32.53 -23.26 -25.56
C HIS A 742 32.49 -24.66 -24.95
N ASP A 743 32.37 -24.76 -23.62
CA ASP A 743 32.32 -26.04 -22.92
C ASP A 743 31.08 -26.86 -23.35
N LEU A 744 29.90 -26.22 -23.40
CA LEU A 744 28.68 -26.87 -23.90
C LEU A 744 28.83 -27.39 -25.33
N SER A 745 29.48 -26.60 -26.19
CA SER A 745 29.71 -26.99 -27.59
C SER A 745 30.65 -28.20 -27.69
N ALA A 746 31.68 -28.26 -26.84
CA ALA A 746 32.60 -29.40 -26.77
C ALA A 746 31.90 -30.67 -26.27
N ASP A 747 31.11 -30.57 -25.20
CA ASP A 747 30.30 -31.68 -24.69
C ASP A 747 29.27 -32.17 -25.71
N GLN A 748 28.61 -31.24 -26.43
CA GLN A 748 27.66 -31.58 -27.48
C GLN A 748 28.33 -32.32 -28.63
N GLN A 749 29.56 -31.95 -29.01
CA GLN A 749 30.31 -32.67 -30.04
C GLN A 749 30.68 -34.08 -29.56
N ALA A 750 31.18 -34.22 -28.33
CA ALA A 750 31.49 -35.53 -27.74
C ALA A 750 30.26 -36.45 -27.69
N TRP A 751 29.08 -35.89 -27.36
CA TRP A 751 27.81 -36.61 -27.37
C TRP A 751 27.41 -37.09 -28.77
N ARG A 752 27.56 -36.24 -29.79
CA ARG A 752 27.29 -36.61 -31.19
C ARG A 752 28.24 -37.70 -31.69
N ASP A 753 29.52 -37.60 -31.35
CA ASP A 753 30.52 -38.60 -31.72
C ASP A 753 30.22 -39.95 -31.06
N LEU A 754 29.82 -39.96 -29.78
CA LEU A 754 29.41 -41.17 -29.07
C LEU A 754 28.17 -41.83 -29.71
N ASN A 755 27.14 -41.04 -30.00
CA ASN A 755 25.90 -41.53 -30.61
C ASN A 755 26.09 -42.04 -32.04
N SER A 756 26.98 -41.44 -32.82
CA SER A 756 27.21 -41.84 -34.21
C SER A 756 28.14 -43.04 -34.37
N THR A 757 28.99 -43.33 -33.38
CA THR A 757 30.04 -44.36 -33.50
C THR A 757 29.84 -45.57 -32.59
N THR A 758 29.08 -45.45 -31.50
CA THR A 758 29.13 -46.42 -30.40
C THR A 758 27.75 -46.99 -30.01
N ILE A 759 26.64 -46.28 -30.23
CA ILE A 759 25.29 -46.75 -29.90
C ILE A 759 24.64 -47.33 -31.17
N PRO A 760 24.34 -48.65 -31.25
CA PRO A 760 23.61 -49.21 -32.37
C PRO A 760 22.21 -48.58 -32.47
N GLN A 761 21.79 -48.18 -33.67
CA GLN A 761 20.43 -47.65 -33.92
C GLN A 761 19.33 -48.64 -33.57
#